data_AF-A0A7C6UE39-F1
#
_entry.id   AF-A0A7C6UE39-F1
#
_cell.length_a   1.000
_cell.length_b   1.000
_cell.length_c   1.000
_cell.angle_alpha   90.00
_cell.angle_beta   90.00
_cell.angle_gamma   90.00
#
_symmetry.space_group_name_H-M   'P 1'
#
loop_
_entity.id
_entity.type
_entity.pdbx_description
1 polymer ?
#
loop_
_entity_poly.entity_id
_entity_poly.type
_entity_poly.pdbx_seq_one_letter_code
_entity_poly.pdbx_strand_id
1 'polypeptide(L)'
;MNNSVLKGAGYVLVHVPGMVTHHGTTQTTERIVNPDSDYLKQLPEHMRSYEDCVAYPPNQTYIGNLSIEDLGEVPEPWYDKKIEGADRFGPFGEIMPEDEFVLLMQICDAFDLVHLDKSFVQQVRPKLEAHPLITETMLSLIKEGHDEADILDQESHKAALPIYIDGRMVGYVKQAHDLDVNLSAHVIFENLASKASSVVTVLHLLNNSGIDPAAVEYVIDCSEEACGDMNQRGGGNFAKATAEIAGLSGATGSDTRGFCAAPAHAVVEASALVTSGAFKNVVVVGGGSTAKLGMNGKDHIKKGLPLLEDCLGCFAALISENDGASPEINLDILGRHTVGTGSSPQAVIESLVTRPLASAGLTITDVDKYSPEMQNPDITKPAGAGDVPEANYKMIAALGVKLGQIERSDLPQFVKDHGLKGFAPTQGHIPSGVPYLGFARESLMEGRTKNAMIIGKGSLFLGRMTNQFDGISFFLQANTKKDAADVAAAPAVIRDVPVIGVSVPDSELGEEAVRAAVEQANRSGYRATLIEGAHCLEQMDEWIQSGKIDAAVAAHYAFPIGVSTVGRIQTPALGKELFIATTTGTSATDRAEALVRNAIAGIVAAKSCGIENPSVGIANIEGGRQCERMLNALSENGYPIRFAGSARSDGGLLMRGNDLLQATADVMVMDSLTGNLMMKVLSAFTTGGGVETIGYGYGPGIGEGYSKKILIVSRASGTPVIANAIAYASQIVEGNLSGIARSEYEKAHKAGLSGLIEAARQKDRASDGERPAVAAPPKEVCTEEIHGVEVMDLEEAVEVLWAAGVYAESGMGCTGPVVMINEARSEQAHAVLREKGYIS
;
A
#
# COMPACT_ATOMS: atom_id res chain seq x y z
N MET A 1 -5.14 -2.63 12.34
CA MET A 1 -6.00 -1.79 11.48
C MET A 1 -7.23 -2.60 11.11
N ASN A 2 -8.40 -1.98 11.00
CA ASN A 2 -9.58 -2.65 10.45
C ASN A 2 -9.46 -2.62 8.93
N ASN A 3 -9.34 -3.79 8.29
CA ASN A 3 -9.36 -3.89 6.82
C ASN A 3 -10.70 -3.36 6.28
N SER A 4 -10.71 -2.65 5.15
CA SER A 4 -11.94 -2.42 4.39
C SER A 4 -12.54 -3.73 3.91
N VAL A 5 -13.83 -3.72 3.58
CA VAL A 5 -14.56 -4.93 3.14
C VAL A 5 -15.19 -4.75 1.77
N LEU A 6 -15.28 -5.84 1.02
CA LEU A 6 -16.06 -5.95 -0.21
C LEU A 6 -17.53 -6.18 0.16
N LYS A 7 -18.29 -5.10 0.28
CA LYS A 7 -19.67 -5.15 0.79
C LYS A 7 -20.69 -5.57 -0.26
N GLY A 8 -20.43 -5.30 -1.54
CA GLY A 8 -21.33 -5.68 -2.64
C GLY A 8 -20.65 -5.61 -4.00
N ALA A 9 -21.26 -6.23 -5.00
CA ALA A 9 -20.84 -6.19 -6.39
C ALA A 9 -22.06 -6.11 -7.33
N GLY A 10 -21.88 -5.51 -8.49
CA GLY A 10 -22.88 -5.40 -9.56
C GLY A 10 -22.24 -5.64 -10.92
N TYR A 11 -22.96 -6.30 -11.83
CA TYR A 11 -22.41 -6.73 -13.12
C TYR A 11 -23.47 -6.59 -14.22
N VAL A 12 -23.12 -5.90 -15.30
CA VAL A 12 -24.02 -5.70 -16.44
C VAL A 12 -23.32 -6.03 -17.74
N LEU A 13 -24.07 -6.66 -18.65
CA LEU A 13 -23.75 -6.76 -20.07
C LEU A 13 -24.81 -5.97 -20.84
N VAL A 14 -24.41 -5.08 -21.74
CA VAL A 14 -25.35 -4.47 -22.69
C VAL A 14 -25.10 -5.07 -24.05
N HIS A 15 -26.07 -5.82 -24.59
CA HIS A 15 -25.97 -6.40 -25.93
C HIS A 15 -26.24 -5.32 -26.98
N VAL A 16 -25.24 -4.99 -27.80
CA VAL A 16 -25.24 -3.81 -28.69
C VAL A 16 -24.81 -4.14 -30.13
N PRO A 17 -25.54 -5.00 -30.85
CA PRO A 17 -25.16 -5.43 -32.19
C PRO A 17 -25.08 -4.29 -33.23
N GLY A 18 -25.93 -3.27 -33.10
CA GLY A 18 -25.84 -2.04 -33.90
C GLY A 18 -24.53 -1.30 -33.66
N MET A 19 -24.15 -1.09 -32.39
CA MET A 19 -22.89 -0.42 -32.04
C MET A 19 -21.66 -1.19 -32.51
N VAL A 20 -21.67 -2.52 -32.46
CA VAL A 20 -20.59 -3.33 -33.04
C VAL A 20 -20.40 -3.01 -34.51
N THR A 21 -21.51 -3.04 -35.26
CA THR A 21 -21.49 -2.85 -36.71
C THR A 21 -20.99 -1.46 -37.05
N HIS A 22 -21.44 -0.44 -36.34
CA HIS A 22 -21.23 0.96 -36.74
C HIS A 22 -20.10 1.68 -36.00
N HIS A 23 -19.72 1.27 -34.79
CA HIS A 23 -18.86 2.03 -33.89
C HIS A 23 -17.66 1.26 -33.32
N GLY A 24 -17.58 -0.07 -33.48
CA GLY A 24 -16.38 -0.83 -33.12
C GLY A 24 -15.14 -0.41 -33.93
N THR A 25 -13.97 -0.30 -33.29
CA THR A 25 -12.76 0.22 -33.96
C THR A 25 -12.33 -0.66 -35.15
N THR A 26 -12.49 -1.98 -35.05
CA THR A 26 -12.16 -2.91 -36.15
C THR A 26 -13.05 -2.67 -37.37
N GLN A 27 -14.35 -2.47 -37.15
CA GLN A 27 -15.36 -2.27 -38.18
C GLN A 27 -15.24 -0.89 -38.82
N THR A 28 -15.07 0.16 -38.01
CA THR A 28 -14.91 1.53 -38.51
C THR A 28 -13.61 1.69 -39.29
N THR A 29 -12.50 1.12 -38.80
CA THR A 29 -11.21 1.13 -39.51
C THR A 29 -11.29 0.35 -40.82
N GLU A 30 -11.89 -0.85 -40.82
CA GLU A 30 -12.05 -1.63 -42.06
C GLU A 30 -12.92 -0.87 -43.06
N ARG A 31 -14.00 -0.20 -42.63
CA ARG A 31 -14.86 0.57 -43.52
C ARG A 31 -14.13 1.74 -44.18
N ILE A 32 -13.19 2.37 -43.47
CA ILE A 32 -12.35 3.45 -44.02
C ILE A 32 -11.34 2.90 -45.03
N VAL A 33 -10.70 1.76 -44.72
CA VAL A 33 -9.58 1.24 -45.50
C VAL A 33 -10.04 0.35 -46.68
N ASN A 34 -11.11 -0.42 -46.49
CA ASN A 34 -11.64 -1.40 -47.43
C ASN A 34 -13.17 -1.58 -47.24
N PRO A 35 -13.98 -0.61 -47.71
CA PRO A 35 -15.43 -0.59 -47.50
C PRO A 35 -16.15 -1.82 -48.07
N ASP A 36 -15.62 -2.43 -49.13
CA ASP A 36 -16.17 -3.62 -49.79
C ASP A 36 -15.58 -4.93 -49.28
N SER A 37 -14.92 -4.93 -48.12
CA SER A 37 -14.29 -6.13 -47.57
C SER A 37 -15.27 -7.29 -47.36
N ASP A 38 -14.80 -8.51 -47.59
CA ASP A 38 -15.59 -9.73 -47.30
C ASP A 38 -15.97 -9.81 -45.82
N TYR A 39 -15.12 -9.27 -44.94
CA TYR A 39 -15.39 -9.14 -43.51
C TYR A 39 -16.67 -8.34 -43.23
N LEU A 40 -16.77 -7.11 -43.77
CA LEU A 40 -17.93 -6.25 -43.53
C LEU A 40 -19.21 -6.81 -44.14
N LYS A 41 -19.11 -7.51 -45.29
CA LYS A 41 -20.25 -8.16 -45.95
C LYS A 41 -20.80 -9.34 -45.14
N GLN A 42 -19.91 -10.13 -44.54
CA GLN A 42 -20.30 -11.29 -43.73
C GLN A 42 -20.70 -10.91 -42.30
N LEU A 43 -20.21 -9.80 -41.76
CA LEU A 43 -20.44 -9.40 -40.37
C LEU A 43 -21.90 -9.53 -39.90
N PRO A 44 -22.93 -9.06 -40.63
CA PRO A 44 -24.32 -9.18 -40.21
C PRO A 44 -24.78 -10.63 -40.01
N GLU A 45 -24.25 -11.59 -40.78
CA GLU A 45 -24.61 -13.01 -40.71
C GLU A 45 -24.04 -13.69 -39.45
N HIS A 46 -23.06 -13.07 -38.81
CA HIS A 46 -22.39 -13.57 -37.60
C HIS A 46 -22.84 -12.87 -36.32
N MET A 47 -23.70 -11.85 -36.40
CA MET A 47 -24.25 -11.17 -35.23
C MET A 47 -25.23 -12.09 -34.50
N ARG A 48 -25.20 -12.06 -33.17
CA ARG A 48 -26.12 -12.84 -32.34
C ARG A 48 -27.44 -12.11 -32.15
N SER A 49 -28.52 -12.88 -31.99
CA SER A 49 -29.77 -12.35 -31.48
C SER A 49 -29.64 -12.01 -29.99
N TYR A 50 -30.54 -11.16 -29.47
CA TYR A 50 -30.58 -10.87 -28.03
C TYR A 50 -30.85 -12.15 -27.22
N GLU A 51 -31.74 -13.01 -27.71
CA GLU A 51 -32.07 -14.29 -27.07
C GLU A 51 -30.86 -15.23 -27.01
N ASP A 52 -30.05 -15.28 -28.07
CA ASP A 52 -28.81 -16.08 -28.08
C ASP A 52 -27.75 -15.50 -27.15
N CYS A 53 -27.66 -14.17 -27.07
CA CYS A 53 -26.76 -13.48 -26.14
C CYS A 53 -27.17 -13.76 -24.68
N VAL A 54 -28.47 -13.71 -24.36
CA VAL A 54 -28.99 -14.03 -23.02
C VAL A 54 -28.74 -15.50 -22.70
N ALA A 55 -29.03 -16.43 -23.61
CA ALA A 55 -28.89 -17.86 -23.35
C ALA A 55 -27.43 -18.36 -23.31
N TYR A 56 -26.45 -17.52 -23.65
CA TYR A 56 -25.04 -17.90 -23.72
C TYR A 56 -24.46 -18.20 -22.32
N PRO A 57 -23.90 -19.41 -22.06
CA PRO A 57 -23.50 -19.80 -20.70
C PRO A 57 -22.53 -18.84 -19.98
N PRO A 58 -21.50 -18.29 -20.64
CA PRO A 58 -20.62 -17.29 -20.02
C PRO A 58 -21.32 -15.98 -19.64
N ASN A 59 -22.34 -15.56 -20.41
CA ASN A 59 -23.12 -14.36 -20.07
C ASN A 59 -24.04 -14.61 -18.88
N GLN A 60 -24.68 -15.78 -18.81
CA GLN A 60 -25.45 -16.20 -17.63
C GLN A 60 -24.57 -16.33 -16.39
N THR A 61 -23.33 -16.80 -16.57
CA THR A 61 -22.32 -16.78 -15.50
C THR A 61 -22.01 -15.35 -15.08
N TYR A 62 -21.76 -14.45 -16.04
CA TYR A 62 -21.40 -13.06 -15.73
C TYR A 62 -22.40 -12.33 -14.82
N ILE A 63 -23.70 -12.57 -15.00
CA ILE A 63 -24.78 -11.99 -14.16
C ILE A 63 -25.18 -12.86 -12.95
N GLY A 64 -24.46 -13.95 -12.69
CA GLY A 64 -24.60 -14.79 -11.50
C GLY A 64 -25.68 -15.87 -11.55
N ASN A 65 -26.34 -16.10 -12.69
CA ASN A 65 -27.35 -17.17 -12.82
C ASN A 65 -26.72 -18.57 -12.89
N LEU A 66 -25.46 -18.65 -13.32
CA LEU A 66 -24.68 -19.88 -13.35
C LEU A 66 -23.40 -19.67 -12.51
N SER A 67 -23.04 -20.66 -11.68
CA SER A 67 -21.75 -20.59 -10.97
C SER A 67 -20.58 -20.83 -11.94
N ILE A 68 -19.38 -20.39 -11.56
CA ILE A 68 -18.16 -20.64 -12.36
C ILE A 68 -17.86 -22.14 -12.42
N GLU A 69 -18.17 -22.87 -11.34
CA GLU A 69 -18.05 -24.33 -11.28
C GLU A 69 -19.03 -25.00 -12.25
N ASP A 70 -20.31 -24.61 -12.25
CA ASP A 70 -21.32 -25.17 -13.14
C ASP A 70 -21.00 -24.86 -14.62
N LEU A 71 -20.47 -23.66 -14.91
CA LEU A 71 -19.94 -23.35 -16.25
C LEU A 71 -18.82 -24.32 -16.64
N GLY A 72 -17.95 -24.70 -15.71
CA GLY A 72 -16.87 -25.66 -15.91
C GLY A 72 -17.35 -27.08 -16.27
N GLU A 73 -18.57 -27.43 -15.90
CA GLU A 73 -19.22 -28.70 -16.26
C GLU A 73 -19.87 -28.66 -17.65
N VAL A 74 -20.11 -27.47 -18.22
CA VAL A 74 -20.58 -27.31 -19.60
C VAL A 74 -19.42 -27.61 -20.56
N PRO A 75 -19.55 -28.58 -21.48
CA PRO A 75 -18.48 -28.90 -22.42
C PRO A 75 -18.12 -27.73 -23.33
N GLU A 76 -16.83 -27.37 -23.37
CA GLU A 76 -16.29 -26.38 -24.31
C GLU A 76 -16.27 -26.92 -25.76
N PRO A 77 -16.43 -26.06 -26.78
CA PRO A 77 -16.71 -24.63 -26.68
C PRO A 77 -18.18 -24.34 -26.31
N TRP A 78 -18.46 -23.13 -25.82
CA TRP A 78 -19.79 -22.73 -25.34
C TRP A 78 -20.62 -21.93 -26.35
N TYR A 79 -20.02 -21.38 -27.40
CA TYR A 79 -20.68 -20.49 -28.36
C TYR A 79 -21.87 -21.13 -29.10
N ASP A 80 -21.97 -22.45 -29.13
CA ASP A 80 -23.06 -23.23 -29.72
C ASP A 80 -23.99 -23.87 -28.66
N LYS A 81 -23.80 -23.52 -27.38
CA LYS A 81 -24.59 -24.00 -26.25
C LYS A 81 -25.54 -22.91 -25.77
N LYS A 82 -26.64 -23.34 -25.15
CA LYS A 82 -27.66 -22.46 -24.58
C LYS A 82 -28.08 -22.97 -23.22
N ILE A 83 -28.26 -22.07 -22.27
CA ILE A 83 -28.87 -22.35 -20.98
C ILE A 83 -30.39 -22.35 -21.15
N GLU A 84 -31.02 -23.46 -20.79
CA GLU A 84 -32.48 -23.57 -20.80
C GLU A 84 -33.09 -22.70 -19.70
N GLY A 85 -34.11 -21.91 -20.04
CA GLY A 85 -34.74 -21.00 -19.08
C GLY A 85 -33.88 -19.80 -18.67
N ALA A 86 -32.89 -19.42 -19.50
CA ALA A 86 -32.06 -18.24 -19.27
C ALA A 86 -32.91 -16.96 -19.11
N ASP A 87 -32.54 -16.13 -18.14
CA ASP A 87 -33.19 -14.85 -17.85
C ASP A 87 -32.21 -13.70 -18.10
N ARG A 88 -32.74 -12.50 -18.42
CA ARG A 88 -31.91 -11.31 -18.56
C ARG A 88 -31.42 -10.77 -17.22
N PHE A 89 -32.09 -11.09 -16.12
CA PHE A 89 -31.71 -10.71 -14.77
C PHE A 89 -31.06 -11.88 -14.02
N GLY A 90 -30.08 -11.56 -13.18
CA GLY A 90 -29.47 -12.50 -12.26
C GLY A 90 -29.08 -11.84 -10.93
N PRO A 91 -28.57 -12.62 -9.96
CA PRO A 91 -28.22 -12.14 -8.62
C PRO A 91 -27.26 -10.95 -8.61
N PHE A 92 -26.45 -10.82 -9.65
CA PHE A 92 -25.42 -9.81 -9.77
C PHE A 92 -25.80 -8.63 -10.68
N GLY A 93 -26.78 -8.78 -11.56
CA GLY A 93 -27.25 -7.70 -12.41
C GLY A 93 -27.99 -8.18 -13.65
N GLU A 94 -27.66 -7.66 -14.84
CA GLU A 94 -28.47 -7.91 -16.04
C GLU A 94 -27.72 -7.99 -17.37
N ILE A 95 -28.43 -8.54 -18.38
CA ILE A 95 -28.12 -8.44 -19.81
C ILE A 95 -29.15 -7.50 -20.45
N MET A 96 -28.79 -6.23 -20.65
CA MET A 96 -29.68 -5.18 -21.17
C MET A 96 -29.71 -5.20 -22.71
N PRO A 97 -30.88 -5.05 -23.36
CA PRO A 97 -30.98 -4.94 -24.82
C PRO A 97 -30.60 -3.52 -25.32
N GLU A 98 -30.15 -3.44 -26.57
CA GLU A 98 -29.66 -2.20 -27.20
C GLU A 98 -30.69 -1.07 -27.24
N ASP A 99 -31.97 -1.39 -27.46
CA ASP A 99 -33.03 -0.39 -27.60
C ASP A 99 -33.28 0.37 -26.29
N GLU A 100 -33.47 -0.35 -25.19
CA GLU A 100 -33.56 0.24 -23.84
C GLU A 100 -32.29 1.04 -23.50
N PHE A 101 -31.11 0.54 -23.89
CA PHE A 101 -29.84 1.20 -23.63
C PHE A 101 -29.69 2.54 -24.34
N VAL A 102 -30.19 2.67 -25.58
CA VAL A 102 -30.17 3.95 -26.31
C VAL A 102 -31.01 5.01 -25.59
N LEU A 103 -32.15 4.64 -24.98
CA LEU A 103 -32.88 5.59 -24.11
C LEU A 103 -32.09 5.95 -22.86
N LEU A 104 -31.38 4.98 -22.25
CA LEU A 104 -30.51 5.25 -21.11
C LEU A 104 -29.35 6.20 -21.46
N MET A 105 -28.81 6.11 -22.67
CA MET A 105 -27.83 7.09 -23.17
C MET A 105 -28.42 8.50 -23.21
N GLN A 106 -29.68 8.67 -23.65
CA GLN A 106 -30.36 9.97 -23.62
C GLN A 106 -30.60 10.46 -22.18
N ILE A 107 -30.94 9.57 -21.25
CA ILE A 107 -31.06 9.91 -19.82
C ILE A 107 -29.72 10.42 -19.26
N CYS A 108 -28.60 9.84 -19.69
CA CYS A 108 -27.27 10.21 -19.22
C CYS A 108 -26.70 11.47 -19.89
N ASP A 109 -27.35 11.99 -20.91
CA ASP A 109 -26.92 13.14 -21.67
C ASP A 109 -27.40 14.46 -21.04
N ALA A 110 -26.49 15.10 -20.30
CA ALA A 110 -26.73 16.38 -19.66
C ALA A 110 -26.72 17.58 -20.63
N PHE A 111 -26.28 17.38 -21.89
CA PHE A 111 -25.97 18.47 -22.83
C PHE A 111 -26.85 18.51 -24.07
N ASP A 112 -27.89 17.66 -24.16
CA ASP A 112 -28.80 17.61 -25.30
C ASP A 112 -28.09 17.34 -26.63
N LEU A 113 -27.26 16.30 -26.63
CA LEU A 113 -26.51 15.80 -27.77
C LEU A 113 -27.13 14.53 -28.36
N VAL A 114 -27.95 13.78 -27.60
CA VAL A 114 -28.63 12.56 -28.07
C VAL A 114 -30.02 12.88 -28.59
N HIS A 115 -30.16 12.85 -29.91
CA HIS A 115 -31.43 13.09 -30.60
C HIS A 115 -31.97 11.77 -31.15
N LEU A 116 -33.19 11.41 -30.74
CA LEU A 116 -33.83 10.15 -31.09
C LEU A 116 -35.10 10.39 -31.90
N ASP A 117 -35.44 9.43 -32.75
CA ASP A 117 -36.70 9.40 -33.48
C ASP A 117 -37.91 9.27 -32.53
N LYS A 118 -38.96 10.05 -32.80
CA LYS A 118 -40.18 10.09 -32.00
C LYS A 118 -40.89 8.74 -31.94
N SER A 119 -40.94 7.99 -33.05
CA SER A 119 -41.58 6.67 -33.07
C SER A 119 -40.79 5.65 -32.26
N PHE A 120 -39.45 5.72 -32.32
CA PHE A 120 -38.56 4.90 -31.50
C PHE A 120 -38.77 5.15 -30.00
N VAL A 121 -38.77 6.42 -29.56
CA VAL A 121 -39.00 6.76 -28.15
C VAL A 121 -40.35 6.24 -27.67
N GLN A 122 -41.42 6.45 -28.43
CA GLN A 122 -42.77 5.99 -28.07
C GLN A 122 -42.85 4.47 -27.92
N GLN A 123 -42.13 3.74 -28.76
CA GLN A 123 -42.10 2.27 -28.73
C GLN A 123 -41.29 1.72 -27.55
N VAL A 124 -40.16 2.33 -27.22
CA VAL A 124 -39.20 1.76 -26.26
C VAL A 124 -39.41 2.28 -24.84
N ARG A 125 -39.92 3.51 -24.67
CA ARG A 125 -40.16 4.12 -23.34
C ARG A 125 -40.96 3.20 -22.39
N PRO A 126 -42.05 2.53 -22.81
CA PRO A 126 -42.78 1.62 -21.93
C PRO A 126 -41.95 0.41 -21.45
N LYS A 127 -40.97 -0.04 -22.25
CA LYS A 127 -40.07 -1.14 -21.86
C LYS A 127 -39.13 -0.69 -20.74
N LEU A 128 -38.54 0.50 -20.90
CA LEU A 128 -37.65 1.07 -19.88
C LEU A 128 -38.41 1.47 -18.60
N GLU A 129 -39.67 1.91 -18.73
CA GLU A 129 -40.55 2.16 -17.57
C GLU A 129 -40.87 0.88 -16.79
N ALA A 130 -40.93 -0.27 -17.47
CA ALA A 130 -41.10 -1.57 -16.82
C ALA A 130 -39.80 -2.10 -16.16
N HIS A 131 -38.66 -1.45 -16.40
CA HIS A 131 -37.39 -1.88 -15.81
C HIS A 131 -37.36 -1.60 -14.30
N PRO A 132 -37.04 -2.60 -13.46
CA PRO A 132 -37.24 -2.51 -12.00
C PRO A 132 -36.41 -1.43 -11.30
N LEU A 133 -35.30 -0.99 -11.92
CA LEU A 133 -34.37 -0.02 -11.32
C LEU A 133 -34.46 1.38 -11.91
N ILE A 134 -35.26 1.60 -12.95
CA ILE A 134 -35.38 2.92 -13.58
C ILE A 134 -36.44 3.74 -12.82
N THR A 135 -36.05 4.95 -12.39
CA THR A 135 -36.92 5.80 -11.56
C THR A 135 -37.74 6.79 -12.39
N GLU A 136 -38.83 7.30 -11.83
CA GLU A 136 -39.61 8.38 -12.47
C GLU A 136 -38.75 9.62 -12.81
N THR A 137 -37.79 9.96 -11.94
CA THR A 137 -36.83 11.05 -12.19
C THR A 137 -36.00 10.77 -13.45
N MET A 138 -35.50 9.55 -13.62
CA MET A 138 -34.76 9.18 -14.83
C MET A 138 -35.65 9.20 -16.08
N LEU A 139 -36.88 8.67 -15.99
CA LEU A 139 -37.85 8.69 -17.10
C LEU A 139 -38.23 10.12 -17.52
N SER A 140 -38.19 11.08 -16.59
CA SER A 140 -38.46 12.50 -16.88
C SER A 140 -37.40 13.15 -17.77
N LEU A 141 -36.20 12.55 -17.87
CA LEU A 141 -35.11 13.04 -18.72
C LEU A 141 -35.25 12.58 -20.19
N ILE A 142 -36.13 11.62 -20.47
CA ILE A 142 -36.42 11.16 -21.84
C ILE A 142 -37.25 12.21 -22.59
N LYS A 143 -36.76 12.63 -23.76
CA LYS A 143 -37.40 13.65 -24.62
C LYS A 143 -38.44 13.03 -25.54
N GLU A 144 -39.35 13.83 -26.09
CA GLU A 144 -40.41 13.34 -27.00
C GLU A 144 -39.87 12.75 -28.32
N GLY A 145 -38.64 13.10 -28.70
CA GLY A 145 -38.01 12.71 -29.96
C GLY A 145 -38.35 13.63 -31.14
N HIS A 146 -37.62 13.46 -32.24
CA HIS A 146 -37.70 14.26 -33.46
C HIS A 146 -38.43 13.51 -34.58
N ASP A 147 -38.86 14.23 -35.62
CA ASP A 147 -39.50 13.60 -36.76
C ASP A 147 -38.47 12.79 -37.57
N GLU A 148 -38.86 11.63 -38.11
CA GLU A 148 -37.97 10.70 -38.81
C GLU A 148 -37.17 11.36 -39.94
N ALA A 149 -37.80 12.29 -40.67
CA ALA A 149 -37.15 13.03 -41.74
C ALA A 149 -35.97 13.87 -41.24
N ASP A 150 -36.10 14.48 -40.04
CA ASP A 150 -35.03 15.28 -39.44
C ASP A 150 -33.88 14.38 -38.95
N ILE A 151 -34.19 13.20 -38.43
CA ILE A 151 -33.18 12.20 -38.03
C ILE A 151 -32.37 11.73 -39.24
N LEU A 152 -33.06 11.35 -40.33
CA LEU A 152 -32.42 10.84 -41.54
C LEU A 152 -31.59 11.89 -42.28
N ASP A 153 -31.97 13.17 -42.22
CA ASP A 153 -31.18 14.27 -42.80
C ASP A 153 -29.76 14.32 -42.20
N GLN A 154 -29.62 14.00 -40.91
CA GLN A 154 -28.34 14.05 -40.20
C GLN A 154 -27.34 12.94 -40.59
N GLU A 155 -27.77 11.88 -41.29
CA GLU A 155 -26.88 10.78 -41.71
C GLU A 155 -25.71 11.27 -42.58
N SER A 156 -25.93 12.32 -43.36
CA SER A 156 -24.92 12.90 -44.26
C SER A 156 -23.99 13.92 -43.58
N HIS A 157 -24.27 14.31 -42.33
CA HIS A 157 -23.55 15.35 -41.60
C HIS A 157 -22.43 14.78 -40.72
N LYS A 158 -21.18 15.17 -41.00
CA LYS A 158 -20.00 14.76 -40.20
C LYS A 158 -20.03 15.19 -38.72
N ALA A 159 -20.90 16.14 -38.36
CA ALA A 159 -21.07 16.66 -37.00
C ALA A 159 -22.00 15.79 -36.14
N ALA A 160 -22.59 14.73 -36.73
CA ALA A 160 -23.46 13.78 -36.07
C ALA A 160 -22.92 12.35 -36.26
N LEU A 161 -23.07 11.51 -35.23
CA LEU A 161 -22.79 10.08 -35.30
C LEU A 161 -24.12 9.32 -35.21
N PRO A 162 -24.58 8.66 -36.29
CA PRO A 162 -25.84 7.94 -36.29
C PRO A 162 -25.89 6.78 -35.28
N ILE A 163 -27.08 6.53 -34.73
CA ILE A 163 -27.40 5.37 -33.89
C ILE A 163 -28.30 4.44 -34.72
N TYR A 164 -27.89 3.19 -34.90
CA TYR A 164 -28.65 2.18 -35.65
C TYR A 164 -29.13 1.05 -34.75
N ILE A 165 -30.37 0.62 -34.95
CA ILE A 165 -30.95 -0.59 -34.37
C ILE A 165 -31.63 -1.37 -35.49
N ASP A 166 -31.31 -2.66 -35.61
CA ASP A 166 -31.82 -3.56 -36.67
C ASP A 166 -31.70 -2.96 -38.09
N GLY A 167 -30.59 -2.24 -38.35
CA GLY A 167 -30.32 -1.58 -39.62
C GLY A 167 -31.12 -0.30 -39.89
N ARG A 168 -31.98 0.14 -38.97
CA ARG A 168 -32.70 1.42 -39.03
C ARG A 168 -31.97 2.48 -38.20
N MET A 169 -31.75 3.67 -38.76
CA MET A 169 -31.27 4.82 -37.99
C MET A 169 -32.39 5.31 -37.06
N VAL A 170 -32.17 5.17 -35.75
CA VAL A 170 -33.15 5.54 -34.70
C VAL A 170 -32.80 6.86 -34.01
N GLY A 171 -31.65 7.43 -34.33
CA GLY A 171 -31.19 8.69 -33.77
C GLY A 171 -29.75 9.01 -34.16
N TYR A 172 -29.17 10.00 -33.50
CA TYR A 172 -27.76 10.35 -33.62
C TYR A 172 -27.24 11.05 -32.35
N VAL A 173 -25.92 11.02 -32.19
CA VAL A 173 -25.18 11.81 -31.20
C VAL A 173 -24.53 13.00 -31.91
N LYS A 174 -24.78 14.21 -31.45
CA LYS A 174 -24.18 15.44 -31.97
C LYS A 174 -22.80 15.69 -31.35
N GLN A 175 -21.89 16.28 -32.11
CA GLN A 175 -20.64 16.81 -31.54
C GLN A 175 -20.91 17.90 -30.50
N ALA A 176 -20.15 17.92 -29.42
CA ALA A 176 -20.25 18.93 -28.38
C ALA A 176 -19.45 20.20 -28.71
N HIS A 177 -18.57 20.16 -29.72
CA HIS A 177 -17.80 21.32 -30.16
C HIS A 177 -17.40 21.22 -31.64
N ASP A 178 -17.33 22.35 -32.35
CA ASP A 178 -17.11 22.36 -33.80
C ASP A 178 -15.68 22.05 -34.23
N LEU A 179 -14.70 22.31 -33.37
CA LEU A 179 -13.28 22.18 -33.69
C LEU A 179 -12.53 21.20 -32.78
N ASP A 180 -13.14 20.78 -31.67
CA ASP A 180 -12.44 19.96 -30.69
C ASP A 180 -12.66 18.49 -31.00
N VAL A 181 -11.58 17.82 -31.40
CA VAL A 181 -11.61 16.40 -31.75
C VAL A 181 -12.00 15.52 -30.56
N ASN A 182 -11.72 15.95 -29.31
CA ASN A 182 -12.08 15.22 -28.08
C ASN A 182 -13.55 15.44 -27.69
N LEU A 183 -14.23 16.38 -28.36
CA LEU A 183 -15.66 16.64 -28.23
C LEU A 183 -16.40 16.38 -29.56
N SER A 184 -15.78 15.60 -30.44
CA SER A 184 -16.42 15.13 -31.67
C SER A 184 -17.57 14.17 -31.37
N ALA A 185 -18.51 14.04 -32.31
CA ALA A 185 -19.66 13.14 -32.15
C ALA A 185 -19.24 11.69 -31.84
N HIS A 186 -18.11 11.24 -32.40
CA HIS A 186 -17.53 9.93 -32.10
C HIS A 186 -17.14 9.81 -30.62
N VAL A 187 -16.31 10.71 -30.11
CA VAL A 187 -15.83 10.65 -28.71
C VAL A 187 -16.99 10.86 -27.72
N ILE A 188 -17.95 11.73 -28.04
CA ILE A 188 -19.14 11.92 -27.21
C ILE A 188 -19.98 10.64 -27.16
N PHE A 189 -20.13 9.93 -28.27
CA PHE A 189 -20.83 8.64 -28.29
C PHE A 189 -20.15 7.63 -27.36
N GLU A 190 -18.81 7.47 -27.45
CA GLU A 190 -18.06 6.53 -26.60
C GLU A 190 -18.21 6.90 -25.11
N ASN A 191 -18.08 8.19 -24.79
CA ASN A 191 -18.26 8.69 -23.42
C ASN A 191 -19.69 8.43 -22.90
N LEU A 192 -20.72 8.64 -23.73
CA LEU A 192 -22.10 8.40 -23.33
C LEU A 192 -22.40 6.91 -23.14
N ALA A 193 -21.86 6.04 -24.01
CA ALA A 193 -21.99 4.59 -23.85
C ALA A 193 -21.31 4.10 -22.56
N SER A 194 -20.08 4.56 -22.29
CA SER A 194 -19.39 4.25 -21.03
C SER A 194 -20.18 4.76 -19.81
N LYS A 195 -20.59 6.03 -19.80
CA LYS A 195 -21.38 6.62 -18.71
C LYS A 195 -22.71 5.87 -18.48
N ALA A 196 -23.50 5.65 -19.52
CA ALA A 196 -24.80 5.01 -19.40
C ALA A 196 -24.69 3.58 -18.87
N SER A 197 -23.70 2.84 -19.35
CA SER A 197 -23.45 1.47 -18.91
C SER A 197 -22.91 1.42 -17.46
N SER A 198 -22.10 2.38 -17.04
CA SER A 198 -21.72 2.58 -15.63
C SER A 198 -22.94 2.87 -14.74
N VAL A 199 -23.85 3.75 -15.18
CA VAL A 199 -25.05 4.13 -14.39
C VAL A 199 -25.91 2.93 -14.08
N VAL A 200 -26.30 2.14 -15.08
CA VAL A 200 -27.15 0.95 -14.84
C VAL A 200 -26.44 -0.07 -13.94
N THR A 201 -25.12 -0.21 -14.08
CA THR A 201 -24.32 -1.11 -13.22
C THR A 201 -24.30 -0.66 -11.76
N VAL A 202 -24.20 0.65 -11.51
CA VAL A 202 -24.31 1.21 -10.16
C VAL A 202 -25.71 0.99 -9.59
N LEU A 203 -26.78 1.14 -10.38
CA LEU A 203 -28.14 0.85 -9.92
C LEU A 203 -28.29 -0.60 -9.45
N HIS A 204 -27.73 -1.57 -10.19
CA HIS A 204 -27.70 -2.97 -9.77
C HIS A 204 -26.87 -3.16 -8.48
N LEU A 205 -25.70 -2.53 -8.37
CA LEU A 205 -24.90 -2.57 -7.13
C LEU A 205 -25.68 -2.04 -5.92
N LEU A 206 -26.38 -0.92 -6.07
CA LEU A 206 -27.19 -0.32 -5.01
C LEU A 206 -28.31 -1.26 -4.58
N ASN A 207 -29.05 -1.81 -5.55
CA ASN A 207 -30.10 -2.79 -5.30
C ASN A 207 -29.57 -4.02 -4.56
N ASN A 208 -28.44 -4.59 -5.02
CA ASN A 208 -27.89 -5.84 -4.50
C ASN A 208 -27.25 -5.68 -3.12
N SER A 209 -26.67 -4.51 -2.84
CA SER A 209 -26.04 -4.22 -1.55
C SER A 209 -27.01 -3.66 -0.50
N GLY A 210 -28.15 -3.11 -0.94
CA GLY A 210 -29.13 -2.45 -0.07
C GLY A 210 -28.60 -1.19 0.62
N ILE A 211 -27.48 -0.61 0.14
CA ILE A 211 -26.93 0.63 0.68
C ILE A 211 -27.84 1.81 0.31
N ASP A 212 -28.00 2.75 1.25
CA ASP A 212 -28.57 4.06 0.93
C ASP A 212 -27.68 4.79 -0.08
N PRO A 213 -28.18 5.19 -1.26
CA PRO A 213 -27.40 5.94 -2.25
C PRO A 213 -26.74 7.20 -1.69
N ALA A 214 -27.36 7.87 -0.72
CA ALA A 214 -26.81 9.06 -0.08
C ALA A 214 -25.63 8.77 0.86
N ALA A 215 -25.45 7.50 1.27
CA ALA A 215 -24.35 7.07 2.13
C ALA A 215 -23.06 6.76 1.37
N VAL A 216 -23.09 6.78 0.03
CA VAL A 216 -21.89 6.69 -0.81
C VAL A 216 -21.21 8.05 -0.85
N GLU A 217 -19.94 8.11 -0.45
CA GLU A 217 -19.20 9.38 -0.29
C GLU A 217 -18.14 9.59 -1.37
N TYR A 218 -17.72 8.51 -2.04
CA TYR A 218 -16.73 8.56 -3.11
C TYR A 218 -17.02 7.56 -4.23
N VAL A 219 -16.77 7.95 -5.47
CA VAL A 219 -16.80 7.06 -6.64
C VAL A 219 -15.44 7.07 -7.34
N ILE A 220 -14.94 5.90 -7.69
CA ILE A 220 -13.78 5.71 -8.56
C ILE A 220 -14.24 5.06 -9.86
N ASP A 221 -14.15 5.78 -10.96
CA ASP A 221 -14.35 5.19 -12.29
C ASP A 221 -13.03 4.60 -12.80
N CYS A 222 -13.07 3.39 -13.32
CA CYS A 222 -11.90 2.70 -13.89
C CYS A 222 -12.15 2.16 -15.30
N SER A 223 -13.07 2.77 -16.05
CA SER A 223 -13.32 2.47 -17.46
C SER A 223 -12.11 2.85 -18.34
N GLU A 224 -12.08 2.38 -19.59
CA GLU A 224 -11.02 2.74 -20.54
C GLU A 224 -11.10 4.18 -21.02
N GLU A 225 -12.32 4.75 -21.06
CA GLU A 225 -12.58 6.02 -21.70
C GLU A 225 -12.00 7.18 -20.89
N ALA A 226 -11.52 8.22 -21.56
CA ALA A 226 -11.02 9.43 -20.93
C ALA A 226 -11.77 10.65 -21.48
N CYS A 227 -12.67 11.23 -20.69
CA CYS A 227 -13.45 12.38 -21.12
C CYS A 227 -12.75 13.71 -20.78
N GLY A 228 -13.02 14.74 -21.57
CA GLY A 228 -12.38 16.05 -21.45
C GLY A 228 -12.16 16.72 -22.80
N ASP A 229 -11.93 18.02 -22.78
CA ASP A 229 -11.66 18.82 -23.98
C ASP A 229 -10.19 18.71 -24.43
N MET A 230 -9.83 19.43 -25.50
CA MET A 230 -8.47 19.48 -26.04
C MET A 230 -7.40 19.97 -25.06
N ASN A 231 -7.80 20.70 -24.01
CA ASN A 231 -6.90 21.27 -23.01
C ASN A 231 -6.76 20.36 -21.77
N GLN A 232 -7.74 19.51 -21.48
CA GLN A 232 -7.82 18.68 -20.27
C GLN A 232 -8.34 17.26 -20.58
N ARG A 233 -7.67 16.53 -21.47
CA ARG A 233 -8.02 15.13 -21.78
C ARG A 233 -7.91 14.24 -20.54
N GLY A 234 -8.98 13.54 -20.20
CA GLY A 234 -9.07 12.74 -18.97
C GLY A 234 -9.29 13.55 -17.70
N GLY A 235 -9.50 14.87 -17.80
CA GLY A 235 -9.90 15.73 -16.68
C GLY A 235 -11.43 15.84 -16.51
N GLY A 236 -12.21 15.39 -17.50
CA GLY A 236 -13.64 15.15 -17.35
C GLY A 236 -13.83 13.93 -16.46
N ASN A 237 -14.70 14.04 -15.47
CA ASN A 237 -14.80 13.10 -14.35
C ASN A 237 -16.00 12.15 -14.55
N PHE A 238 -15.76 10.95 -15.07
CA PHE A 238 -16.79 9.92 -15.26
C PHE A 238 -17.41 9.47 -13.94
N ALA A 239 -16.61 9.38 -12.88
CA ALA A 239 -17.09 8.98 -11.57
C ALA A 239 -18.23 9.89 -11.08
N LYS A 240 -18.04 11.21 -11.16
CA LYS A 240 -19.07 12.20 -10.82
C LYS A 240 -20.25 12.22 -11.79
N ALA A 241 -19.97 12.12 -13.09
CA ALA A 241 -21.03 12.10 -14.10
C ALA A 241 -21.97 10.89 -13.89
N THR A 242 -21.41 9.74 -13.53
CA THR A 242 -22.17 8.52 -13.20
C THR A 242 -22.92 8.68 -11.88
N ALA A 243 -22.24 9.18 -10.84
CA ALA A 243 -22.82 9.42 -9.52
C ALA A 243 -24.07 10.32 -9.56
N GLU A 244 -24.03 11.37 -10.37
CA GLU A 244 -25.14 12.31 -10.57
C GLU A 244 -26.42 11.60 -11.02
N ILE A 245 -26.34 10.82 -12.10
CA ILE A 245 -27.51 10.14 -12.66
C ILE A 245 -27.95 8.97 -11.78
N ALA A 246 -27.02 8.26 -11.15
CA ALA A 246 -27.31 7.15 -10.24
C ALA A 246 -27.85 7.60 -8.87
N GLY A 247 -27.95 8.91 -8.61
CA GLY A 247 -28.53 9.46 -7.38
C GLY A 247 -27.61 9.44 -6.16
N LEU A 248 -26.29 9.33 -6.35
CA LEU A 248 -25.29 9.29 -5.27
C LEU A 248 -24.96 10.71 -4.77
N SER A 249 -25.97 11.39 -4.23
CA SER A 249 -25.89 12.82 -3.87
C SER A 249 -24.82 13.19 -2.83
N GLY A 250 -24.37 12.23 -2.02
CA GLY A 250 -23.29 12.40 -1.05
C GLY A 250 -21.88 12.25 -1.63
N ALA A 251 -21.76 11.82 -2.89
CA ALA A 251 -20.49 11.40 -3.45
C ALA A 251 -19.72 12.54 -4.14
N THR A 252 -18.40 12.58 -3.89
CA THR A 252 -17.44 13.11 -4.85
C THR A 252 -16.82 11.94 -5.63
N GLY A 253 -15.85 12.18 -6.50
CA GLY A 253 -15.19 11.09 -7.22
C GLY A 253 -14.03 11.52 -8.09
N SER A 254 -13.31 10.53 -8.61
CA SER A 254 -12.20 10.68 -9.55
C SER A 254 -12.08 9.45 -10.44
N ASP A 255 -11.33 9.59 -11.51
CA ASP A 255 -11.12 8.51 -12.48
C ASP A 255 -9.71 7.92 -12.32
N THR A 256 -9.61 6.61 -12.39
CA THR A 256 -8.36 5.84 -12.33
C THR A 256 -8.16 5.14 -13.68
N ARG A 257 -7.00 5.34 -14.31
CA ARG A 257 -6.70 4.81 -15.65
C ARG A 257 -5.43 3.97 -15.62
N GLY A 258 -5.54 2.75 -16.12
CA GLY A 258 -4.48 1.73 -16.09
C GLY A 258 -4.76 0.54 -17.00
N PHE A 259 -5.62 0.73 -18.02
CA PHE A 259 -6.12 -0.33 -18.89
C PHE A 259 -6.67 -1.52 -18.07
N CYS A 260 -6.37 -2.77 -18.45
CA CYS A 260 -6.79 -3.95 -17.71
C CYS A 260 -6.25 -4.05 -16.26
N ALA A 261 -5.34 -3.17 -15.81
CA ALA A 261 -4.95 -3.11 -14.40
C ALA A 261 -5.80 -2.11 -13.59
N ALA A 262 -6.50 -1.18 -14.25
CA ALA A 262 -7.21 -0.08 -13.61
C ALA A 262 -8.21 -0.53 -12.53
N PRO A 263 -8.99 -1.61 -12.71
CA PRO A 263 -9.94 -2.05 -11.70
C PRO A 263 -9.29 -2.52 -10.40
N ALA A 264 -8.19 -3.27 -10.50
CA ALA A 264 -7.45 -3.71 -9.31
C ALA A 264 -6.79 -2.50 -8.61
N HIS A 265 -6.29 -1.52 -9.36
CA HIS A 265 -5.84 -0.24 -8.80
C HIS A 265 -6.97 0.48 -8.06
N ALA A 266 -8.13 0.63 -8.70
CA ALA A 266 -9.28 1.33 -8.13
C ALA A 266 -9.81 0.64 -6.85
N VAL A 267 -9.84 -0.70 -6.79
CA VAL A 267 -10.20 -1.42 -5.55
C VAL A 267 -9.19 -1.18 -4.44
N VAL A 268 -7.89 -1.16 -4.75
CA VAL A 268 -6.83 -0.87 -3.77
C VAL A 268 -6.91 0.58 -3.29
N GLU A 269 -7.13 1.53 -4.19
CA GLU A 269 -7.33 2.95 -3.87
C GLU A 269 -8.57 3.15 -3.00
N ALA A 270 -9.72 2.57 -3.36
CA ALA A 270 -10.93 2.59 -2.55
C ALA A 270 -10.70 1.99 -1.16
N SER A 271 -9.98 0.87 -1.09
CA SER A 271 -9.64 0.21 0.18
C SER A 271 -8.74 1.07 1.06
N ALA A 272 -7.78 1.78 0.47
CA ALA A 272 -6.91 2.71 1.19
C ALA A 272 -7.68 3.94 1.69
N LEU A 273 -8.58 4.50 0.87
CA LEU A 273 -9.46 5.59 1.25
C LEU A 273 -10.36 5.22 2.43
N VAL A 274 -10.90 3.99 2.43
CA VAL A 274 -11.72 3.48 3.54
C VAL A 274 -10.89 3.20 4.78
N THR A 275 -9.78 2.49 4.64
CA THR A 275 -8.92 2.09 5.78
C THR A 275 -8.29 3.30 6.47
N SER A 276 -8.01 4.38 5.73
CA SER A 276 -7.51 5.64 6.29
C SER A 276 -8.58 6.46 7.02
N GLY A 277 -9.86 6.10 6.90
CA GLY A 277 -10.98 6.83 7.47
C GLY A 277 -11.35 8.10 6.70
N ALA A 278 -10.83 8.29 5.48
CA ALA A 278 -11.19 9.42 4.63
C ALA A 278 -12.65 9.34 4.15
N PHE A 279 -13.12 8.12 3.83
CA PHE A 279 -14.48 7.84 3.40
C PHE A 279 -14.93 6.49 3.97
N LYS A 280 -16.24 6.27 4.15
CA LYS A 280 -16.80 5.04 4.69
C LYS A 280 -17.30 4.08 3.62
N ASN A 281 -17.84 4.62 2.53
CA ASN A 281 -18.39 3.85 1.43
C ASN A 281 -17.87 4.44 0.12
N VAL A 282 -17.11 3.63 -0.61
CA VAL A 282 -16.52 3.98 -1.89
C VAL A 282 -17.02 3.00 -2.95
N VAL A 283 -17.60 3.51 -4.03
CA VAL A 283 -17.99 2.71 -5.19
C VAL A 283 -16.84 2.73 -6.20
N VAL A 284 -16.42 1.55 -6.64
CA VAL A 284 -15.56 1.37 -7.82
C VAL A 284 -16.45 0.94 -8.97
N VAL A 285 -16.34 1.57 -10.14
CA VAL A 285 -17.17 1.25 -11.31
C VAL A 285 -16.34 1.28 -12.60
N GLY A 286 -16.62 0.36 -13.52
CA GLY A 286 -16.11 0.40 -14.89
C GLY A 286 -17.23 0.17 -15.90
N GLY A 287 -17.45 1.15 -16.78
CA GLY A 287 -18.39 1.10 -17.90
C GLY A 287 -17.74 0.63 -19.20
N GLY A 288 -18.55 0.09 -20.11
CA GLY A 288 -18.08 -0.53 -21.35
C GLY A 288 -17.53 0.45 -22.39
N SER A 289 -16.64 -0.06 -23.25
CA SER A 289 -16.02 0.71 -24.34
C SER A 289 -16.49 0.21 -25.71
N THR A 290 -16.99 1.14 -26.53
CA THR A 290 -17.42 0.86 -27.92
C THR A 290 -16.24 0.48 -28.80
N ALA A 291 -15.06 1.03 -28.55
CA ALA A 291 -13.85 0.74 -29.31
C ALA A 291 -13.45 -0.75 -29.29
N LYS A 292 -13.85 -1.47 -28.22
CA LYS A 292 -13.55 -2.89 -28.03
C LYS A 292 -14.58 -3.85 -28.62
N LEU A 293 -15.70 -3.34 -29.11
CA LEU A 293 -16.72 -4.17 -29.73
C LEU A 293 -16.19 -4.81 -31.02
N GLY A 294 -16.38 -6.13 -31.15
CA GLY A 294 -15.97 -6.91 -32.31
C GLY A 294 -14.47 -6.83 -32.65
N MET A 295 -13.60 -6.58 -31.66
CA MET A 295 -12.16 -6.38 -31.84
C MET A 295 -11.50 -7.55 -32.59
N ASN A 296 -11.85 -8.78 -32.24
CA ASN A 296 -11.38 -10.04 -32.84
C ASN A 296 -12.33 -10.59 -33.92
N GLY A 297 -13.29 -9.79 -34.39
CA GLY A 297 -14.35 -10.27 -35.28
C GLY A 297 -13.85 -10.87 -36.59
N LYS A 298 -12.72 -10.39 -37.13
CA LYS A 298 -12.10 -10.95 -38.34
C LYS A 298 -11.74 -12.43 -38.15
N ASP A 299 -11.21 -12.80 -36.98
CA ASP A 299 -10.82 -14.18 -36.69
C ASP A 299 -12.03 -15.06 -36.40
N HIS A 300 -13.09 -14.52 -35.78
CA HIS A 300 -14.36 -15.23 -35.57
C HIS A 300 -15.02 -15.58 -36.90
N ILE A 301 -15.20 -14.59 -37.78
CA ILE A 301 -15.84 -14.78 -39.09
C ILE A 301 -15.04 -15.77 -39.95
N LYS A 302 -13.71 -15.61 -40.01
CA LYS A 302 -12.84 -16.53 -40.74
C LYS A 302 -12.98 -17.99 -40.29
N LYS A 303 -13.38 -18.21 -39.04
CA LYS A 303 -13.58 -19.54 -38.44
C LYS A 303 -15.04 -19.99 -38.42
N GLY A 304 -15.96 -19.22 -39.00
CA GLY A 304 -17.39 -19.56 -39.04
C GLY A 304 -18.10 -19.40 -37.69
N LEU A 305 -17.55 -18.59 -36.78
CA LEU A 305 -18.06 -18.44 -35.41
C LEU A 305 -18.99 -17.22 -35.29
N PRO A 306 -19.99 -17.25 -34.40
CA PRO A 306 -20.72 -16.04 -34.06
C PRO A 306 -19.76 -14.99 -33.48
N LEU A 307 -20.10 -13.71 -33.66
CA LEU A 307 -19.36 -12.62 -33.04
C LEU A 307 -19.73 -12.54 -31.56
N LEU A 308 -18.76 -12.80 -30.68
CA LEU A 308 -19.00 -12.89 -29.23
C LEU A 308 -18.67 -11.59 -28.47
N GLU A 309 -18.02 -10.64 -29.14
CA GLU A 309 -17.62 -9.34 -28.58
C GLU A 309 -18.66 -8.27 -28.90
N ASP A 310 -19.93 -8.60 -28.68
CA ASP A 310 -21.11 -7.78 -28.98
C ASP A 310 -21.75 -7.16 -27.74
N CYS A 311 -21.05 -7.23 -26.59
CA CYS A 311 -21.51 -6.70 -25.32
C CYS A 311 -20.58 -5.61 -24.78
N LEU A 312 -21.18 -4.53 -24.27
CA LEU A 312 -20.52 -3.64 -23.32
C LEU A 312 -20.57 -4.30 -21.94
N GLY A 313 -19.43 -4.85 -21.51
CA GLY A 313 -19.27 -5.41 -20.19
C GLY A 313 -18.96 -4.34 -19.16
N CYS A 314 -19.62 -4.42 -18.01
CA CYS A 314 -19.51 -3.46 -16.92
C CYS A 314 -19.45 -4.17 -15.57
N PHE A 315 -18.82 -3.53 -14.59
CA PHE A 315 -18.84 -3.99 -13.20
C PHE A 315 -18.86 -2.81 -12.23
N ALA A 316 -19.35 -3.05 -11.02
CA ALA A 316 -19.20 -2.16 -9.90
C ALA A 316 -18.97 -2.94 -8.60
N ALA A 317 -18.23 -2.35 -7.67
CA ALA A 317 -17.94 -2.92 -6.36
C ALA A 317 -18.12 -1.85 -5.27
N LEU A 318 -18.77 -2.22 -4.18
CA LEU A 318 -18.92 -1.38 -3.00
C LEU A 318 -17.86 -1.76 -1.97
N ILE A 319 -16.94 -0.86 -1.71
CA ILE A 319 -15.91 -1.01 -0.68
C ILE A 319 -16.31 -0.17 0.53
N SER A 320 -16.41 -0.81 1.70
CA SER A 320 -16.94 -0.17 2.91
C SER A 320 -16.06 -0.39 4.14
N GLU A 321 -16.30 0.39 5.19
CA GLU A 321 -15.82 0.07 6.54
C GLU A 321 -16.20 -1.37 6.92
N ASN A 322 -15.32 -2.01 7.69
CA ASN A 322 -15.53 -3.39 8.12
C ASN A 322 -16.82 -3.55 8.93
N ASP A 323 -17.76 -4.31 8.38
CA ASP A 323 -19.07 -4.60 8.98
C ASP A 323 -19.07 -5.90 9.82
N GLY A 324 -17.92 -6.58 9.95
CA GLY A 324 -17.77 -7.84 10.66
C GLY A 324 -18.35 -9.05 9.93
N ALA A 325 -18.81 -8.90 8.69
CA ALA A 325 -19.45 -9.98 7.93
C ALA A 325 -18.90 -10.11 6.49
N SER A 326 -18.80 -9.00 5.78
CA SER A 326 -18.33 -8.93 4.40
C SER A 326 -16.83 -9.22 4.30
N PRO A 327 -16.35 -9.89 3.25
CA PRO A 327 -14.94 -10.27 3.14
C PRO A 327 -14.00 -9.07 3.20
N GLU A 328 -12.87 -9.25 3.87
CA GLU A 328 -11.86 -8.23 4.05
C GLU A 328 -10.92 -8.13 2.85
N ILE A 329 -10.56 -6.90 2.48
CA ILE A 329 -9.47 -6.62 1.55
C ILE A 329 -8.21 -6.33 2.39
N ASN A 330 -7.29 -7.28 2.40
CA ASN A 330 -6.07 -7.20 3.19
C ASN A 330 -4.96 -6.47 2.41
N LEU A 331 -4.75 -5.20 2.75
CA LEU A 331 -3.74 -4.35 2.09
C LEU A 331 -2.30 -4.66 2.51
N ASP A 332 -2.08 -5.48 3.53
CA ASP A 332 -0.74 -5.94 3.92
C ASP A 332 -0.18 -6.96 2.92
N ILE A 333 -1.04 -7.64 2.16
CA ILE A 333 -0.68 -8.63 1.13
C ILE A 333 -0.95 -8.05 -0.26
N LEU A 334 -0.19 -7.00 -0.60
CA LEU A 334 -0.35 -6.26 -1.86
C LEU A 334 0.82 -6.54 -2.82
N GLY A 335 0.55 -7.14 -3.98
CA GLY A 335 1.53 -7.32 -5.04
C GLY A 335 1.63 -6.09 -5.94
N ARG A 336 2.85 -5.73 -6.35
CA ARG A 336 3.12 -4.49 -7.10
C ARG A 336 4.07 -4.76 -8.24
N HIS A 337 3.67 -4.43 -9.46
CA HIS A 337 4.59 -4.30 -10.58
C HIS A 337 5.22 -2.91 -10.53
N THR A 338 6.52 -2.87 -10.26
CA THR A 338 7.26 -1.60 -10.17
C THR A 338 8.00 -1.32 -11.47
N VAL A 339 8.38 -0.06 -11.70
CA VAL A 339 9.23 0.35 -12.84
C VAL A 339 10.49 -0.51 -12.96
N GLY A 340 11.04 -0.99 -11.84
CA GLY A 340 12.23 -1.84 -11.79
C GLY A 340 11.98 -3.35 -11.91
N THR A 341 10.73 -3.81 -12.00
CA THR A 341 10.38 -5.24 -12.04
C THR A 341 10.76 -5.90 -13.38
N GLY A 342 10.80 -5.12 -14.46
CA GLY A 342 10.98 -5.61 -15.83
C GLY A 342 9.69 -6.18 -16.43
N SER A 343 9.75 -6.67 -17.67
CA SER A 343 8.58 -7.04 -18.48
C SER A 343 8.44 -8.54 -18.76
N SER A 344 9.31 -9.39 -18.22
CA SER A 344 9.19 -10.85 -18.42
C SER A 344 7.96 -11.38 -17.67
N PRO A 345 7.16 -12.30 -18.27
CA PRO A 345 5.99 -12.86 -17.60
C PRO A 345 6.30 -13.45 -16.21
N GLN A 346 7.47 -14.08 -16.08
CA GLN A 346 7.92 -14.65 -14.81
C GLN A 346 8.10 -13.57 -13.74
N ALA A 347 8.80 -12.47 -14.05
CA ALA A 347 9.06 -11.39 -13.11
C ALA A 347 7.76 -10.67 -12.69
N VAL A 348 6.82 -10.51 -13.62
CA VAL A 348 5.50 -9.92 -13.36
C VAL A 348 4.71 -10.79 -12.38
N ILE A 349 4.58 -12.11 -12.65
CA ILE A 349 3.85 -12.99 -11.73
C ILE A 349 4.58 -13.12 -10.39
N GLU A 350 5.91 -13.12 -10.37
CA GLU A 350 6.67 -13.15 -9.12
C GLU A 350 6.38 -11.91 -8.25
N SER A 351 6.32 -10.71 -8.84
CA SER A 351 6.03 -9.46 -8.11
C SER A 351 4.58 -9.33 -7.67
N LEU A 352 3.65 -9.90 -8.44
CA LEU A 352 2.22 -9.82 -8.16
C LEU A 352 1.71 -10.97 -7.28
N VAL A 353 2.41 -12.10 -7.21
CA VAL A 353 1.89 -13.29 -6.51
C VAL A 353 2.86 -13.76 -5.45
N THR A 354 4.03 -14.28 -5.83
CA THR A 354 4.87 -15.02 -4.88
C THR A 354 5.56 -14.10 -3.87
N ARG A 355 5.97 -12.89 -4.24
CA ARG A 355 6.60 -11.93 -3.32
C ARG A 355 5.65 -11.45 -2.21
N PRO A 356 4.45 -10.91 -2.51
CA PRO A 356 3.54 -10.48 -1.46
C PRO A 356 3.09 -11.63 -0.54
N LEU A 357 2.87 -12.84 -1.09
CA LEU A 357 2.56 -14.02 -0.28
C LEU A 357 3.73 -14.38 0.66
N ALA A 358 4.96 -14.44 0.13
CA ALA A 358 6.14 -14.75 0.93
C ALA A 358 6.37 -13.71 2.05
N SER A 359 6.14 -12.42 1.78
CA SER A 359 6.20 -11.35 2.79
C SER A 359 5.18 -11.53 3.92
N ALA A 360 4.06 -12.21 3.65
CA ALA A 360 3.04 -12.56 4.63
C ALA A 360 3.24 -13.95 5.26
N GLY A 361 4.34 -14.65 4.95
CA GLY A 361 4.59 -16.02 5.41
C GLY A 361 3.70 -17.07 4.74
N LEU A 362 3.10 -16.75 3.59
CA LEU A 362 2.24 -17.63 2.80
C LEU A 362 2.96 -18.16 1.55
N THR A 363 2.44 -19.27 1.03
CA THR A 363 2.84 -19.94 -0.20
C THR A 363 1.72 -19.88 -1.24
N ILE A 364 2.00 -20.30 -2.48
CA ILE A 364 0.94 -20.29 -3.51
C ILE A 364 -0.20 -21.28 -3.22
N THR A 365 0.04 -22.28 -2.38
CA THR A 365 -0.97 -23.28 -2.01
C THR A 365 -1.88 -22.81 -0.87
N ASP A 366 -1.51 -21.72 -0.18
CA ASP A 366 -2.35 -21.12 0.88
C ASP A 366 -3.46 -20.22 0.32
N VAL A 367 -3.43 -19.94 -0.99
CA VAL A 367 -4.45 -19.15 -1.67
C VAL A 367 -5.48 -20.09 -2.29
N ASP A 368 -6.74 -20.06 -1.85
CA ASP A 368 -7.77 -20.99 -2.34
C ASP A 368 -8.09 -20.74 -3.81
N LYS A 369 -8.23 -19.47 -4.24
CA LYS A 369 -8.54 -19.11 -5.64
C LYS A 369 -7.71 -17.94 -6.14
N TYR A 370 -7.20 -18.07 -7.36
CA TYR A 370 -6.58 -16.98 -8.10
C TYR A 370 -7.54 -16.46 -9.18
N SER A 371 -7.64 -15.14 -9.32
CA SER A 371 -8.37 -14.52 -10.43
C SER A 371 -7.49 -13.55 -11.22
N PRO A 372 -6.73 -14.07 -12.21
CA PRO A 372 -6.03 -13.29 -13.22
C PRO A 372 -6.75 -13.36 -14.58
N GLU A 373 -6.88 -12.23 -15.27
CA GLU A 373 -7.23 -12.18 -16.71
C GLU A 373 -8.36 -13.16 -17.12
N MET A 374 -9.56 -13.00 -16.52
CA MET A 374 -10.74 -13.90 -16.60
C MET A 374 -11.42 -13.98 -17.98
N GLN A 375 -10.67 -13.77 -19.06
CA GLN A 375 -11.14 -13.74 -20.44
C GLN A 375 -11.81 -15.05 -20.85
N ASN A 376 -12.93 -14.92 -21.56
CA ASN A 376 -13.66 -16.05 -22.11
C ASN A 376 -12.85 -16.78 -23.21
N PRO A 377 -12.54 -18.09 -23.04
CA PRO A 377 -11.79 -18.87 -24.01
C PRO A 377 -12.45 -19.00 -25.38
N ASP A 378 -13.78 -18.91 -25.48
CA ASP A 378 -14.47 -18.89 -26.77
C ASP A 378 -14.15 -17.65 -27.59
N ILE A 379 -13.74 -16.56 -26.94
CA ILE A 379 -13.31 -15.34 -27.64
C ILE A 379 -11.83 -15.44 -28.00
N THR A 380 -10.99 -15.85 -27.05
CA THR A 380 -9.52 -15.75 -27.16
C THR A 380 -8.88 -16.91 -27.91
N LYS A 381 -9.39 -18.15 -27.80
CA LYS A 381 -8.85 -19.31 -28.54
C LYS A 381 -8.98 -19.11 -30.06
N PRO A 382 -10.12 -18.65 -30.61
CA PRO A 382 -10.22 -18.30 -32.02
C PRO A 382 -9.29 -17.16 -32.46
N ALA A 383 -9.05 -16.17 -31.61
CA ALA A 383 -8.12 -15.07 -31.90
C ALA A 383 -6.63 -15.47 -31.78
N GLY A 384 -6.32 -16.70 -31.35
CA GLY A 384 -4.95 -17.21 -31.23
C GLY A 384 -4.26 -16.89 -29.90
N ALA A 385 -4.95 -16.27 -28.94
CA ALA A 385 -4.43 -16.00 -27.60
C ALA A 385 -4.51 -17.22 -26.66
N GLY A 386 -5.32 -18.23 -27.00
CA GLY A 386 -5.47 -19.45 -26.20
C GLY A 386 -6.35 -19.26 -24.96
N ASP A 387 -6.20 -20.13 -23.97
CA ASP A 387 -6.87 -20.01 -22.67
C ASP A 387 -6.02 -19.16 -21.72
N VAL A 388 -6.37 -17.88 -21.62
CA VAL A 388 -5.56 -16.87 -20.90
C VAL A 388 -5.58 -17.06 -19.37
N PRO A 389 -6.73 -17.33 -18.72
CA PRO A 389 -6.74 -17.70 -17.30
C PRO A 389 -5.90 -18.95 -17.03
N GLU A 390 -6.08 -20.02 -17.81
CA GLU A 390 -5.34 -21.27 -17.61
C GLU A 390 -3.82 -21.09 -17.75
N ALA A 391 -3.38 -20.28 -18.73
CA ALA A 391 -1.97 -19.95 -18.90
C ALA A 391 -1.38 -19.23 -17.66
N ASN A 392 -2.16 -18.34 -17.02
CA ASN A 392 -1.74 -17.67 -15.80
C ASN A 392 -1.62 -18.64 -14.62
N TYR A 393 -2.58 -19.55 -14.41
CA TYR A 393 -2.51 -20.55 -13.34
C TYR A 393 -1.29 -21.47 -13.50
N LYS A 394 -1.00 -21.89 -14.74
CA LYS A 394 0.20 -22.68 -15.06
C LYS A 394 1.49 -21.93 -14.72
N MET A 395 1.53 -20.61 -14.93
CA MET A 395 2.68 -19.77 -14.59
C MET A 395 2.86 -19.64 -13.08
N ILE A 396 1.78 -19.42 -12.33
CA ILE A 396 1.80 -19.38 -10.85
C ILE A 396 2.31 -20.73 -10.30
N ALA A 397 1.75 -21.84 -10.78
CA ALA A 397 2.19 -23.19 -10.41
C ALA A 397 3.66 -23.44 -10.75
N ALA A 398 4.12 -23.04 -11.94
CA ALA A 398 5.52 -23.19 -12.35
C ALA A 398 6.48 -22.40 -11.45
N LEU A 399 6.08 -21.24 -10.93
CA LEU A 399 6.83 -20.52 -9.92
C LEU A 399 6.85 -21.26 -8.58
N GLY A 400 5.74 -21.88 -8.17
CA GLY A 400 5.71 -22.76 -6.99
C GLY A 400 6.68 -23.92 -7.09
N VAL A 401 6.75 -24.58 -8.26
CA VAL A 401 7.75 -25.64 -8.54
C VAL A 401 9.16 -25.10 -8.40
N LYS A 402 9.45 -23.93 -8.99
CA LYS A 402 10.76 -23.28 -8.90
C LYS A 402 11.15 -22.95 -7.45
N LEU A 403 10.18 -22.61 -6.60
CA LEU A 403 10.37 -22.29 -5.19
C LEU A 403 10.32 -23.51 -4.26
N GLY A 404 10.09 -24.72 -4.80
CA GLY A 404 9.96 -25.95 -4.01
C GLY A 404 8.69 -26.03 -3.15
N GLN A 405 7.64 -25.27 -3.51
CA GLN A 405 6.36 -25.27 -2.79
C GLN A 405 5.44 -26.41 -3.25
N ILE A 406 5.56 -26.85 -4.51
CA ILE A 406 4.84 -27.98 -5.09
C ILE A 406 5.77 -28.78 -6.01
N GLU A 407 5.43 -30.05 -6.28
CA GLU A 407 6.17 -30.84 -7.27
C GLU A 407 5.69 -30.55 -8.70
N ARG A 408 6.57 -30.77 -9.69
CA ARG A 408 6.21 -30.55 -11.11
C ARG A 408 5.00 -31.40 -11.57
N SER A 409 4.81 -32.57 -10.97
CA SER A 409 3.67 -33.45 -11.22
C SER A 409 2.34 -32.86 -10.77
N ASP A 410 2.36 -31.92 -9.83
CA ASP A 410 1.15 -31.42 -9.16
C ASP A 410 0.56 -30.21 -9.91
N LEU A 411 1.24 -29.70 -10.94
CA LEU A 411 0.81 -28.54 -11.71
C LEU A 411 -0.62 -28.67 -12.28
N PRO A 412 -1.04 -29.79 -12.90
CA PRO A 412 -2.42 -29.94 -13.37
C PRO A 412 -3.44 -29.90 -12.23
N GLN A 413 -3.10 -30.48 -11.08
CA GLN A 413 -3.95 -30.48 -9.90
C GLN A 413 -4.05 -29.07 -9.29
N PHE A 414 -2.95 -28.32 -9.26
CA PHE A 414 -2.95 -26.92 -8.83
C PHE A 414 -3.90 -26.06 -9.68
N VAL A 415 -3.84 -26.20 -11.01
CA VAL A 415 -4.72 -25.48 -11.93
C VAL A 415 -6.19 -25.82 -11.66
N LYS A 416 -6.49 -27.09 -11.36
CA LYS A 416 -7.84 -27.54 -11.03
C LYS A 416 -8.34 -26.99 -9.69
N ASP A 417 -7.49 -27.03 -8.66
CA ASP A 417 -7.91 -26.70 -7.30
C ASP A 417 -7.94 -25.18 -7.06
N HIS A 418 -6.97 -24.44 -7.60
CA HIS A 418 -6.78 -23.02 -7.34
C HIS A 418 -7.20 -22.09 -8.51
N GLY A 419 -7.42 -22.66 -9.71
CA GLY A 419 -7.87 -21.91 -10.88
C GLY A 419 -9.39 -21.73 -10.95
N LEU A 420 -9.80 -20.82 -11.84
CA LEU A 420 -11.19 -20.52 -12.19
C LEU A 420 -11.33 -20.49 -13.72
N LYS A 421 -12.48 -20.92 -14.24
CA LYS A 421 -12.80 -20.81 -15.67
C LYS A 421 -13.03 -19.35 -16.05
N GLY A 422 -12.44 -18.92 -17.17
CA GLY A 422 -12.68 -17.58 -17.73
C GLY A 422 -14.03 -17.52 -18.42
N PHE A 423 -14.78 -16.44 -18.19
CA PHE A 423 -16.13 -16.24 -18.73
C PHE A 423 -16.36 -14.79 -19.18
N ALA A 424 -15.46 -13.88 -18.81
CA ALA A 424 -15.67 -12.46 -18.97
C ALA A 424 -15.42 -12.00 -20.42
N PRO A 425 -16.19 -11.02 -20.94
CA PRO A 425 -15.96 -10.45 -22.25
C PRO A 425 -14.62 -9.69 -22.30
N THR A 426 -14.12 -9.43 -23.50
CA THR A 426 -12.80 -8.83 -23.78
C THR A 426 -12.83 -7.29 -23.84
N GLN A 427 -13.59 -6.67 -22.93
CA GLN A 427 -13.51 -5.23 -22.62
C GLN A 427 -12.34 -5.04 -21.67
N GLY A 428 -11.33 -4.22 -21.94
CA GLY A 428 -10.05 -4.21 -21.20
C GLY A 428 -10.15 -4.25 -19.66
N HIS A 429 -10.96 -3.41 -19.05
CA HIS A 429 -11.18 -3.39 -17.60
C HIS A 429 -11.90 -4.65 -17.09
N ILE A 430 -12.71 -5.32 -17.90
CA ILE A 430 -13.55 -6.42 -17.45
C ILE A 430 -12.77 -7.69 -17.08
N PRO A 431 -11.88 -8.29 -17.88
CA PRO A 431 -11.20 -9.51 -17.49
C PRO A 431 -10.13 -9.31 -16.41
N SER A 432 -9.97 -8.13 -15.79
CA SER A 432 -8.90 -7.77 -14.83
C SER A 432 -8.90 -8.51 -13.47
N GLY A 433 -9.48 -9.70 -13.39
CA GLY A 433 -9.69 -10.47 -12.15
C GLY A 433 -10.92 -10.02 -11.35
N VAL A 434 -11.40 -8.79 -11.55
CA VAL A 434 -12.59 -8.26 -10.86
C VAL A 434 -13.94 -8.92 -11.19
N PRO A 435 -14.14 -9.66 -12.31
CA PRO A 435 -15.36 -10.43 -12.52
C PRO A 435 -15.62 -11.46 -11.43
N TYR A 436 -14.57 -11.86 -10.70
CA TYR A 436 -14.69 -12.81 -9.61
C TYR A 436 -15.15 -12.17 -8.30
N LEU A 437 -15.20 -10.84 -8.13
CA LEU A 437 -15.48 -10.21 -6.82
C LEU A 437 -16.82 -10.65 -6.22
N GLY A 438 -17.91 -10.65 -6.99
CA GLY A 438 -19.23 -11.09 -6.52
C GLY A 438 -19.21 -12.56 -6.06
N PHE A 439 -18.67 -13.44 -6.90
CA PHE A 439 -18.50 -14.86 -6.59
C PHE A 439 -17.59 -15.12 -5.39
N ALA A 440 -16.46 -14.42 -5.31
CA ALA A 440 -15.54 -14.49 -4.20
C ALA A 440 -16.25 -14.09 -2.92
N ARG A 441 -17.04 -13.02 -2.96
CA ARG A 441 -17.81 -12.55 -1.81
C ARG A 441 -18.79 -13.60 -1.32
N GLU A 442 -19.64 -14.14 -2.18
CA GLU A 442 -20.58 -15.19 -1.82
C GLU A 442 -19.86 -16.42 -1.25
N SER A 443 -18.84 -16.90 -1.98
CA SER A 443 -18.08 -18.08 -1.58
C SER A 443 -17.37 -17.91 -0.23
N LEU A 444 -16.81 -16.73 0.05
CA LEU A 444 -16.16 -16.41 1.33
C LEU A 444 -17.19 -16.29 2.47
N MET A 445 -18.35 -15.68 2.21
CA MET A 445 -19.43 -15.55 3.20
C MET A 445 -20.10 -16.89 3.52
N GLU A 446 -20.16 -17.79 2.55
CA GLU A 446 -20.67 -19.17 2.71
C GLU A 446 -19.61 -20.14 3.25
N GLY A 447 -18.35 -19.73 3.32
CA GLY A 447 -17.23 -20.55 3.77
C GLY A 447 -16.80 -21.64 2.76
N ARG A 448 -17.20 -21.53 1.49
CA ARG A 448 -16.75 -22.40 0.39
C ARG A 448 -15.29 -22.14 0.00
N THR A 449 -14.84 -20.89 0.12
CA THR A 449 -13.44 -20.47 0.01
C THR A 449 -13.05 -19.68 1.25
N LYS A 450 -11.75 -19.64 1.57
CA LYS A 450 -11.19 -18.91 2.72
C LYS A 450 -10.54 -17.59 2.32
N ASN A 451 -9.98 -17.54 1.12
CA ASN A 451 -9.33 -16.37 0.58
C ASN A 451 -9.27 -16.44 -0.96
N ALA A 452 -8.92 -15.32 -1.58
CA ALA A 452 -8.67 -15.25 -3.00
C ALA A 452 -7.65 -14.15 -3.30
N MET A 453 -6.86 -14.33 -4.35
CA MET A 453 -5.95 -13.29 -4.84
C MET A 453 -6.43 -12.77 -6.20
N ILE A 454 -6.74 -11.48 -6.25
CA ILE A 454 -7.24 -10.80 -7.45
C ILE A 454 -6.06 -10.08 -8.12
N ILE A 455 -5.90 -10.25 -9.44
CA ILE A 455 -4.70 -9.81 -10.16
C ILE A 455 -5.10 -9.02 -11.41
N GLY A 456 -4.79 -7.71 -11.40
CA GLY A 456 -4.89 -6.84 -12.57
C GLY A 456 -3.55 -6.70 -13.28
N LYS A 457 -3.55 -6.79 -14.61
CA LYS A 457 -2.36 -6.60 -15.46
C LYS A 457 -2.73 -5.88 -16.74
N GLY A 458 -1.99 -4.82 -17.10
CA GLY A 458 -2.30 -3.97 -18.24
C GLY A 458 -1.10 -3.75 -19.15
N SER A 459 -1.34 -3.68 -20.47
CA SER A 459 -0.31 -3.37 -21.46
C SER A 459 -0.23 -1.86 -21.71
N LEU A 460 0.71 -1.16 -21.04
CA LEU A 460 0.83 0.31 -21.19
C LEU A 460 1.45 0.76 -22.53
N PHE A 461 2.14 -0.14 -23.22
CA PHE A 461 2.83 0.18 -24.49
C PHE A 461 1.91 0.61 -25.63
N LEU A 462 0.60 0.33 -25.54
CA LEU A 462 -0.39 0.80 -26.49
C LEU A 462 -0.50 2.33 -26.52
N GLY A 463 -0.28 2.99 -25.38
CA GLY A 463 -0.26 4.45 -25.28
C GLY A 463 1.00 5.09 -25.89
N ARG A 464 2.01 4.29 -26.28
CA ARG A 464 3.30 4.73 -26.84
C ARG A 464 4.09 5.71 -25.95
N MET A 465 3.83 5.69 -24.64
CA MET A 465 4.57 6.49 -23.64
C MET A 465 5.62 5.68 -22.88
N THR A 466 5.48 4.35 -22.83
CA THR A 466 6.39 3.41 -22.15
C THR A 466 6.33 2.05 -22.84
N ASN A 467 7.35 1.21 -22.68
CA ASN A 467 7.32 -0.20 -23.14
C ASN A 467 6.96 -1.17 -22.00
N GLN A 468 6.55 -0.65 -20.84
CA GLN A 468 6.24 -1.44 -19.66
C GLN A 468 4.82 -2.01 -19.70
N PHE A 469 4.61 -3.02 -18.86
CA PHE A 469 3.29 -3.43 -18.39
C PHE A 469 2.99 -2.70 -17.09
N ASP A 470 1.72 -2.66 -16.73
CA ASP A 470 1.27 -2.34 -15.38
C ASP A 470 0.75 -3.59 -14.70
N GLY A 471 0.71 -3.58 -13.38
CA GLY A 471 0.09 -4.65 -12.62
C GLY A 471 0.06 -4.42 -11.13
N ILE A 472 -1.04 -4.87 -10.53
CA ILE A 472 -1.27 -4.84 -9.09
C ILE A 472 -2.15 -6.04 -8.70
N SER A 473 -1.97 -6.52 -7.49
CA SER A 473 -2.81 -7.58 -6.94
C SER A 473 -3.12 -7.32 -5.48
N PHE A 474 -4.29 -7.77 -5.04
CA PHE A 474 -4.74 -7.66 -3.66
C PHE A 474 -5.33 -8.97 -3.17
N PHE A 475 -5.38 -9.11 -1.85
CA PHE A 475 -5.79 -10.32 -1.17
C PHE A 475 -7.16 -10.12 -0.51
N LEU A 476 -8.12 -10.95 -0.89
CA LEU A 476 -9.44 -11.06 -0.25
C LEU A 476 -9.42 -12.22 0.73
N GLN A 477 -9.99 -12.03 1.91
CA GLN A 477 -10.09 -13.09 2.93
C GLN A 477 -11.45 -13.05 3.63
N ALA A 478 -11.85 -14.19 4.20
CA ALA A 478 -13.05 -14.24 5.02
C ALA A 478 -12.96 -13.21 6.16
N ASN A 479 -14.09 -12.59 6.50
CA ASN A 479 -14.12 -11.60 7.57
C ASN A 479 -13.76 -12.28 8.89
N THR A 480 -12.87 -11.66 9.66
CA THR A 480 -12.42 -12.21 10.94
C THR A 480 -13.47 -12.10 12.06
N LYS A 481 -14.67 -11.56 11.76
CA LYS A 481 -15.85 -11.34 12.61
C LYS A 481 -15.53 -10.57 13.89
N LYS A 482 -16.06 -9.35 14.01
CA LYS A 482 -16.19 -8.68 15.31
C LYS A 482 -17.40 -9.27 16.04
N ASP A 483 -17.19 -10.14 17.02
CA ASP A 483 -18.27 -10.58 17.91
C ASP A 483 -18.89 -9.38 18.65
N ALA A 484 -20.21 -9.24 18.55
CA ALA A 484 -21.01 -8.23 19.23
C ALA A 484 -21.96 -8.88 20.25
N ALA A 485 -21.46 -9.31 21.42
CA ALA A 485 -22.15 -9.38 22.73
C ALA A 485 -21.21 -9.91 23.84
N ASP A 486 -21.05 -9.13 24.91
CA ASP A 486 -20.39 -9.41 26.21
C ASP A 486 -19.15 -10.32 26.19
N VAL A 487 -18.01 -9.75 25.78
CA VAL A 487 -16.69 -10.33 26.03
C VAL A 487 -16.20 -9.88 27.41
N ALA A 488 -16.40 -10.75 28.39
CA ALA A 488 -15.58 -10.77 29.60
C ALA A 488 -14.10 -10.87 29.16
N ALA A 489 -13.38 -9.77 29.36
CA ALA A 489 -12.06 -9.55 28.81
C ALA A 489 -10.95 -10.33 29.56
N ALA A 490 -10.15 -11.09 28.80
CA ALA A 490 -8.74 -11.38 29.06
C ALA A 490 -8.05 -11.81 27.74
N PRO A 491 -6.87 -11.27 27.38
CA PRO A 491 -6.81 -10.03 26.61
C PRO A 491 -6.02 -10.13 25.29
N ALA A 492 -6.69 -9.85 24.17
CA ALA A 492 -6.10 -9.23 22.99
C ALA A 492 -6.84 -7.89 22.79
N VAL A 493 -6.15 -6.79 23.08
CA VAL A 493 -6.75 -5.47 23.30
C VAL A 493 -7.19 -4.86 21.96
N ILE A 494 -8.48 -4.55 21.82
CA ILE A 494 -8.96 -3.45 20.96
C ILE A 494 -8.16 -2.23 21.40
N ARG A 495 -7.19 -1.78 20.62
CA ARG A 495 -6.54 -0.50 20.94
C ARG A 495 -7.43 0.58 20.37
N ASP A 496 -8.14 1.28 21.26
CA ASP A 496 -8.43 2.69 21.04
C ASP A 496 -7.16 3.33 20.44
N VAL A 497 -7.30 4.10 19.36
CA VAL A 497 -6.18 4.91 18.86
C VAL A 497 -5.59 5.67 20.05
N PRO A 498 -4.31 5.45 20.41
CA PRO A 498 -3.73 6.04 21.60
C PRO A 498 -4.00 7.53 21.67
N VAL A 499 -4.54 8.00 22.79
CA VAL A 499 -4.77 9.43 22.99
C VAL A 499 -3.48 10.05 23.51
N ILE A 500 -2.85 10.90 22.70
CA ILE A 500 -1.59 11.55 23.03
C ILE A 500 -1.85 12.96 23.57
N GLY A 501 -1.44 13.23 24.80
CA GLY A 501 -1.46 14.59 25.35
C GLY A 501 -0.25 15.40 24.86
N VAL A 502 -0.45 16.64 24.45
CA VAL A 502 0.63 17.52 23.99
C VAL A 502 0.69 18.75 24.87
N SER A 503 1.81 18.95 25.57
CA SER A 503 2.01 20.04 26.54
C SER A 503 3.36 20.73 26.30
N VAL A 504 3.36 21.77 25.45
CA VAL A 504 4.56 22.54 25.08
C VAL A 504 4.29 24.05 25.28
N PRO A 505 4.05 24.50 26.53
CA PRO A 505 3.65 25.88 26.81
C PRO A 505 4.72 26.91 26.45
N ASP A 506 6.00 26.53 26.56
CA ASP A 506 7.15 27.41 26.33
C ASP A 506 7.75 27.25 24.93
N SER A 507 6.91 26.96 23.91
CA SER A 507 7.40 26.85 22.54
C SER A 507 7.98 28.19 22.06
N GLU A 508 9.20 28.17 21.54
CA GLU A 508 9.86 29.35 20.95
C GLU A 508 9.17 29.80 19.64
N LEU A 509 8.28 28.97 19.09
CA LEU A 509 7.48 29.25 17.88
C LEU A 509 6.04 29.68 18.20
N GLY A 510 5.68 29.77 19.48
CA GLY A 510 4.35 30.14 19.95
C GLY A 510 3.37 28.96 20.00
N GLU A 511 2.28 29.15 20.76
CA GLU A 511 1.25 28.13 20.98
C GLU A 511 0.54 27.70 19.68
N GLU A 512 0.40 28.61 18.72
CA GLU A 512 -0.19 28.31 17.41
C GLU A 512 0.59 27.22 16.65
N ALA A 513 1.92 27.21 16.75
CA ALA A 513 2.74 26.19 16.10
C ALA A 513 2.52 24.80 16.70
N VAL A 514 2.26 24.73 18.01
CA VAL A 514 1.94 23.48 18.73
C VAL A 514 0.52 23.02 18.39
N ARG A 515 -0.45 23.93 18.32
CA ARG A 515 -1.82 23.62 17.89
C ARG A 515 -1.84 23.09 16.45
N ALA A 516 -1.12 23.75 15.55
CA ALA A 516 -0.96 23.29 14.18
C ALA A 516 -0.34 21.88 14.10
N ALA A 517 0.55 21.53 15.03
CA ALA A 517 1.17 20.22 15.06
C ALA A 517 0.19 19.14 15.51
N VAL A 518 -0.64 19.44 16.52
CA VAL A 518 -1.74 18.57 16.96
C VAL A 518 -2.75 18.36 15.83
N GLU A 519 -3.14 19.44 15.15
CA GLU A 519 -4.05 19.36 13.99
C GLU A 519 -3.45 18.59 12.81
N GLN A 520 -2.15 18.75 12.55
CA GLN A 520 -1.44 17.98 11.53
C GLN A 520 -1.41 16.50 11.89
N ALA A 521 -1.07 16.14 13.13
CA ALA A 521 -1.05 14.75 13.57
C ALA A 521 -2.44 14.11 13.53
N ASN A 522 -3.49 14.86 13.91
CA ASN A 522 -4.88 14.41 13.81
C ASN A 522 -5.32 14.18 12.36
N ARG A 523 -4.93 15.06 11.43
CA ARG A 523 -5.18 14.86 9.99
C ARG A 523 -4.42 13.65 9.42
N SER A 524 -3.29 13.29 10.02
CA SER A 524 -2.50 12.11 9.66
C SER A 524 -2.96 10.81 10.35
N GLY A 525 -4.11 10.81 11.03
CA GLY A 525 -4.71 9.60 11.61
C GLY A 525 -4.31 9.28 13.07
N TYR A 526 -3.54 10.13 13.73
CA TYR A 526 -3.25 10.00 15.17
C TYR A 526 -4.31 10.69 16.02
N ARG A 527 -4.44 10.34 17.30
CA ARG A 527 -5.36 11.03 18.22
C ARG A 527 -4.57 11.82 19.24
N ALA A 528 -4.48 13.13 19.04
CA ALA A 528 -3.78 14.04 19.94
C ALA A 528 -4.70 15.12 20.51
N THR A 529 -4.48 15.46 21.77
CA THR A 529 -5.17 16.52 22.48
C THR A 529 -4.16 17.49 23.08
N LEU A 530 -4.40 18.78 22.87
CA LEU A 530 -3.57 19.84 23.39
C LEU A 530 -3.92 20.10 24.87
N ILE A 531 -2.91 20.20 25.73
CA ILE A 531 -3.04 20.47 27.16
C ILE A 531 -2.41 21.85 27.40
N GLU A 532 -3.26 22.85 27.62
CA GLU A 532 -2.87 24.27 27.67
C GLU A 532 -3.12 24.88 29.06
N GLY A 533 -2.47 26.01 29.33
CA GLY A 533 -2.62 26.77 30.57
C GLY A 533 -1.48 26.60 31.57
N ALA A 534 -1.49 27.40 32.62
CA ALA A 534 -0.39 27.52 33.59
C ALA A 534 -0.07 26.22 34.36
N HIS A 535 -1.01 25.28 34.41
CA HIS A 535 -0.89 23.99 35.11
C HIS A 535 -0.88 22.79 34.15
N CYS A 536 -0.52 23.00 32.88
CA CYS A 536 -0.58 21.96 31.84
C CYS A 536 0.23 20.70 32.15
N LEU A 537 1.40 20.82 32.79
CA LEU A 537 2.22 19.65 33.14
C LEU A 537 1.64 18.83 34.30
N GLU A 538 1.06 19.51 35.30
CA GLU A 538 0.34 18.85 36.41
C GLU A 538 -0.89 18.12 35.85
N GLN A 539 -1.64 18.78 34.97
CA GLN A 539 -2.79 18.20 34.28
C GLN A 539 -2.41 17.03 33.37
N MET A 540 -1.27 17.11 32.67
CA MET A 540 -0.74 16.02 31.86
C MET A 540 -0.43 14.80 32.74
N ASP A 541 0.19 14.99 33.89
CA ASP A 541 0.47 13.90 34.84
C ASP A 541 -0.83 13.28 35.39
N GLU A 542 -1.82 14.10 35.73
CA GLU A 542 -3.16 13.63 36.13
C GLU A 542 -3.86 12.84 35.01
N TRP A 543 -3.73 13.28 33.75
CA TRP A 543 -4.36 12.62 32.60
C TRP A 543 -3.69 11.29 32.27
N ILE A 544 -2.36 11.19 32.39
CA ILE A 544 -1.65 9.91 32.27
C ILE A 544 -2.09 8.97 33.40
N GLN A 545 -2.17 9.45 34.65
CA GLN A 545 -2.54 8.62 35.80
C GLN A 545 -3.99 8.15 35.76
N SER A 546 -4.91 8.99 35.28
CA SER A 546 -6.33 8.66 35.14
C SER A 546 -6.64 7.82 33.89
N GLY A 547 -5.67 7.62 33.00
CA GLY A 547 -5.87 6.91 31.73
C GLY A 547 -6.63 7.73 30.68
N LYS A 548 -6.75 9.05 30.87
CA LYS A 548 -7.34 9.97 29.88
C LYS A 548 -6.44 10.15 28.65
N ILE A 549 -5.13 10.01 28.83
CA ILE A 549 -4.14 9.94 27.74
C ILE A 549 -3.22 8.74 27.97
N ASP A 550 -2.75 8.12 26.88
CA ASP A 550 -1.94 6.89 26.91
C ASP A 550 -0.43 7.17 26.95
N ALA A 551 -0.05 8.34 26.43
CA ALA A 551 1.29 8.90 26.40
C ALA A 551 1.21 10.43 26.26
N ALA A 552 2.34 11.10 26.46
CA ALA A 552 2.40 12.55 26.30
C ALA A 552 3.69 13.03 25.63
N VAL A 553 3.59 14.16 24.93
CA VAL A 553 4.71 14.92 24.36
C VAL A 553 4.86 16.22 25.14
N ALA A 554 6.05 16.46 25.70
CA ALA A 554 6.33 17.65 26.51
C ALA A 554 7.67 18.31 26.13
N ALA A 555 7.76 19.62 26.35
CA ALA A 555 9.02 20.36 26.17
C ALA A 555 10.07 20.02 27.24
N HIS A 556 9.61 19.69 28.44
CA HIS A 556 10.45 19.33 29.58
C HIS A 556 9.68 18.43 30.52
N TYR A 557 10.38 17.48 31.15
CA TYR A 557 9.84 16.62 32.19
C TYR A 557 10.99 16.08 33.05
N ALA A 558 10.80 16.02 34.37
CA ALA A 558 11.83 15.57 35.29
C ALA A 558 11.85 14.04 35.39
N PHE A 559 12.84 13.42 34.78
CA PHE A 559 13.07 11.98 34.89
C PHE A 559 13.96 11.64 36.10
N PRO A 560 13.69 10.55 36.83
CA PRO A 560 14.58 10.08 37.89
C PRO A 560 15.90 9.54 37.31
N ILE A 561 16.92 9.45 38.16
CA ILE A 561 18.16 8.74 37.81
C ILE A 561 17.81 7.28 37.47
N GLY A 562 18.40 6.75 36.40
CA GLY A 562 18.05 5.46 35.83
C GLY A 562 17.20 5.54 34.57
N VAL A 563 16.74 6.75 34.19
CA VAL A 563 15.88 6.99 33.03
C VAL A 563 16.51 8.04 32.12
N SER A 564 16.64 7.69 30.85
CA SER A 564 17.10 8.58 29.79
C SER A 564 16.23 8.45 28.54
N THR A 565 16.20 9.49 27.72
CA THR A 565 15.34 9.55 26.54
C THR A 565 16.02 9.00 25.28
N VAL A 566 15.27 8.34 24.41
CA VAL A 566 15.77 7.81 23.14
C VAL A 566 15.16 8.55 21.96
N GLY A 567 15.94 9.45 21.38
CA GLY A 567 15.51 10.26 20.24
C GLY A 567 15.45 9.48 18.95
N ARG A 568 14.72 10.02 17.96
CA ARG A 568 14.68 9.45 16.62
C ARG A 568 14.82 10.57 15.60
N ILE A 569 15.83 10.44 14.76
CA ILE A 569 16.17 11.43 13.74
C ILE A 569 15.98 10.84 12.35
N GLN A 570 15.98 11.72 11.35
CA GLN A 570 16.18 11.35 9.96
C GLN A 570 17.57 11.81 9.54
N THR A 571 18.36 10.90 8.98
CA THR A 571 19.77 11.18 8.66
C THR A 571 19.89 11.95 7.34
N PRO A 572 20.79 12.95 7.27
CA PRO A 572 20.86 13.85 6.12
C PRO A 572 21.45 13.20 4.85
N ALA A 573 22.29 12.17 4.97
CA ALA A 573 22.94 11.59 3.79
C ALA A 573 22.00 10.66 3.00
N LEU A 574 21.19 9.86 3.69
CA LEU A 574 20.35 8.82 3.07
C LEU A 574 18.86 8.93 3.39
N GLY A 575 18.44 9.92 4.20
CA GLY A 575 17.04 10.07 4.61
C GLY A 575 16.52 8.93 5.50
N LYS A 576 17.42 8.06 6.00
CA LYS A 576 17.08 6.91 6.86
C LYS A 576 16.85 7.35 8.29
N GLU A 577 15.98 6.64 8.99
CA GLU A 577 15.74 6.90 10.40
C GLU A 577 16.80 6.25 11.28
N LEU A 578 17.15 6.90 12.38
CA LEU A 578 18.15 6.42 13.35
C LEU A 578 17.67 6.72 14.76
N PHE A 579 17.71 5.72 15.65
CA PHE A 579 17.47 5.90 17.08
C PHE A 579 18.75 6.34 17.78
N ILE A 580 18.69 7.47 18.49
CA ILE A 580 19.79 8.04 19.26
C ILE A 580 19.60 7.67 20.73
N ALA A 581 20.43 6.75 21.21
CA ALA A 581 20.35 6.20 22.56
C ALA A 581 21.54 6.71 23.39
N THR A 582 21.46 7.84 24.12
CA THR A 582 20.28 8.61 24.58
C THR A 582 20.46 10.11 24.36
N THR A 583 19.45 10.94 24.65
CA THR A 583 19.46 12.38 24.30
C THR A 583 19.25 13.35 25.47
N THR A 584 18.59 12.93 26.54
CA THR A 584 18.46 13.65 27.82
C THR A 584 18.28 12.66 28.96
N GLY A 585 18.42 13.12 30.22
CA GLY A 585 18.33 12.28 31.41
C GLY A 585 19.62 11.52 31.71
N THR A 586 19.63 10.76 32.81
CA THR A 586 20.82 10.09 33.33
C THR A 586 20.55 8.63 33.66
N SER A 587 20.97 7.71 32.79
CA SER A 587 20.81 6.25 32.98
C SER A 587 21.62 5.67 34.14
N ALA A 588 22.80 6.23 34.44
CA ALA A 588 23.62 5.86 35.60
C ALA A 588 24.64 6.98 35.89
N THR A 589 25.19 6.98 37.11
CA THR A 589 26.29 7.91 37.48
C THR A 589 27.64 7.48 36.91
N ASP A 590 27.81 6.17 36.69
CA ASP A 590 28.96 5.59 36.01
C ASP A 590 28.77 5.63 34.50
N ARG A 591 29.81 6.00 33.75
CA ARG A 591 29.70 6.26 32.31
C ARG A 591 29.55 4.98 31.49
N ALA A 592 30.33 3.94 31.81
CA ALA A 592 30.29 2.68 31.10
C ALA A 592 28.95 1.97 31.32
N GLU A 593 28.49 1.95 32.57
CA GLU A 593 27.15 1.50 32.89
C GLU A 593 26.07 2.29 32.15
N ALA A 594 26.19 3.62 32.12
CA ALA A 594 25.22 4.47 31.43
C ALA A 594 25.13 4.11 29.94
N LEU A 595 26.26 3.90 29.25
CA LEU A 595 26.26 3.53 27.84
C LEU A 595 25.64 2.15 27.58
N VAL A 596 25.90 1.15 28.44
CA VAL A 596 25.29 -0.18 28.31
C VAL A 596 23.77 -0.10 28.53
N ARG A 597 23.32 0.65 29.54
CA ARG A 597 21.89 0.89 29.78
C ARG A 597 21.24 1.67 28.64
N ASN A 598 21.96 2.62 28.05
CA ASN A 598 21.51 3.37 26.87
C ASN A 598 21.31 2.42 25.68
N ALA A 599 22.23 1.49 25.44
CA ALA A 599 22.08 0.49 24.38
C ALA A 599 20.79 -0.33 24.53
N ILE A 600 20.50 -0.80 25.74
CA ILE A 600 19.26 -1.52 26.04
C ILE A 600 18.04 -0.61 25.80
N ALA A 601 18.07 0.64 26.28
CA ALA A 601 16.98 1.60 26.05
C ALA A 601 16.74 1.86 24.55
N GLY A 602 17.81 1.96 23.75
CA GLY A 602 17.74 2.10 22.31
C GLY A 602 17.10 0.89 21.61
N ILE A 603 17.50 -0.32 22.00
CA ILE A 603 16.90 -1.58 21.52
C ILE A 603 15.41 -1.62 21.86
N VAL A 604 15.04 -1.25 23.10
CA VAL A 604 13.65 -1.21 23.57
C VAL A 604 12.82 -0.23 22.74
N ALA A 605 13.33 0.99 22.49
CA ALA A 605 12.66 1.97 21.66
C ALA A 605 12.45 1.47 20.23
N ALA A 606 13.50 0.96 19.59
CA ALA A 606 13.44 0.44 18.22
C ALA A 606 12.45 -0.74 18.09
N LYS A 607 12.49 -1.68 19.03
CA LYS A 607 11.52 -2.80 19.10
C LYS A 607 10.09 -2.33 19.31
N SER A 608 9.87 -1.33 20.17
CA SER A 608 8.54 -0.74 20.37
C SER A 608 8.01 -0.01 19.13
N CYS A 609 8.88 0.36 18.20
CA CYS A 609 8.50 0.93 16.90
C CYS A 609 8.46 -0.09 15.75
N GLY A 610 8.49 -1.40 16.06
CA GLY A 610 8.34 -2.47 15.07
C GLY A 610 9.64 -3.02 14.48
N ILE A 611 10.82 -2.57 14.92
CA ILE A 611 12.09 -3.17 14.50
C ILE A 611 12.41 -4.36 15.41
N GLU A 612 12.04 -5.57 14.99
CA GLU A 612 12.15 -6.79 15.82
C GLU A 612 13.60 -7.08 16.27
N ASN A 613 14.56 -6.93 15.35
CA ASN A 613 15.98 -7.24 15.56
C ASN A 613 16.88 -6.04 15.19
N PRO A 614 16.87 -4.95 15.98
CA PRO A 614 17.57 -3.72 15.66
C PRO A 614 19.09 -3.92 15.72
N SER A 615 19.78 -3.36 14.72
CA SER A 615 21.24 -3.32 14.70
C SER A 615 21.78 -2.19 15.58
N VAL A 616 22.82 -2.48 16.36
CA VAL A 616 23.39 -1.57 17.36
C VAL A 616 24.81 -1.17 16.95
N GLY A 617 25.05 0.14 16.89
CA GLY A 617 26.38 0.75 16.77
C GLY A 617 26.69 1.60 18.00
N ILE A 618 27.98 1.75 18.32
CA ILE A 618 28.43 2.54 19.48
C ILE A 618 29.20 3.74 18.95
N ALA A 619 28.79 4.97 19.29
CA ALA A 619 29.55 6.15 18.92
C ALA A 619 30.97 6.07 19.51
N ASN A 620 31.97 6.43 18.72
CA ASN A 620 33.36 6.47 19.18
C ASN A 620 33.60 7.69 20.10
N ILE A 621 33.14 7.55 21.34
CA ILE A 621 33.25 8.52 22.44
C ILE A 621 33.89 7.85 23.65
N GLU A 622 34.24 8.66 24.66
CA GLU A 622 34.84 8.17 25.91
C GLU A 622 33.93 7.14 26.61
N GLY A 623 34.49 5.98 26.97
CA GLY A 623 33.76 4.82 27.51
C GLY A 623 33.19 3.88 26.44
N GLY A 624 33.35 4.21 25.15
CA GLY A 624 32.86 3.41 24.03
C GLY A 624 33.43 1.99 23.97
N ARG A 625 34.75 1.79 24.17
CA ARG A 625 35.32 0.42 24.15
C ARG A 625 34.92 -0.40 25.36
N GLN A 626 34.80 0.24 26.53
CA GLN A 626 34.34 -0.43 27.73
C GLN A 626 32.89 -0.91 27.55
N CYS A 627 32.03 -0.06 26.97
CA CYS A 627 30.68 -0.42 26.56
C CYS A 627 30.69 -1.57 25.54
N GLU A 628 31.52 -1.50 24.49
CA GLU A 628 31.68 -2.56 23.48
C GLU A 628 32.02 -3.91 24.11
N ARG A 629 33.00 -3.94 25.02
CA ARG A 629 33.40 -5.16 25.76
C ARG A 629 32.25 -5.72 26.59
N MET A 630 31.52 -4.85 27.31
CA MET A 630 30.39 -5.27 28.14
C MET A 630 29.21 -5.78 27.32
N LEU A 631 28.89 -5.14 26.18
CA LEU A 631 27.82 -5.57 25.28
C LEU A 631 28.17 -6.89 24.58
N ASN A 632 29.43 -7.08 24.17
CA ASN A 632 29.89 -8.37 23.64
C ASN A 632 29.76 -9.47 24.70
N ALA A 633 30.22 -9.24 25.92
CA ALA A 633 30.07 -10.20 27.02
C ALA A 633 28.59 -10.51 27.33
N LEU A 634 27.71 -9.51 27.31
CA LEU A 634 26.25 -9.72 27.43
C LEU A 634 25.69 -10.60 26.31
N SER A 635 26.14 -10.36 25.07
CA SER A 635 25.74 -11.14 23.90
C SER A 635 26.17 -12.60 24.00
N GLU A 636 27.43 -12.83 24.38
CA GLU A 636 27.98 -14.17 24.63
C GLU A 636 27.28 -14.90 25.78
N ASN A 637 26.85 -14.15 26.82
CA ASN A 637 26.10 -14.67 27.96
C ASN A 637 24.60 -14.88 27.68
N GLY A 638 24.14 -14.69 26.44
CA GLY A 638 22.78 -15.04 26.00
C GLY A 638 21.78 -13.89 25.91
N TYR A 639 22.22 -12.62 25.91
CA TYR A 639 21.39 -11.48 25.54
C TYR A 639 21.67 -11.09 24.07
N PRO A 640 20.91 -11.60 23.08
CA PRO A 640 21.29 -11.46 21.67
C PRO A 640 21.31 -10.00 21.22
N ILE A 641 22.49 -9.53 20.80
CA ILE A 641 22.67 -8.22 20.18
C ILE A 641 23.12 -8.40 18.73
N ARG A 642 22.37 -7.81 17.80
CA ARG A 642 22.81 -7.68 16.41
C ARG A 642 23.66 -6.42 16.31
N PHE A 643 24.97 -6.59 16.19
CA PHE A 643 25.84 -5.44 16.02
C PHE A 643 25.90 -4.97 14.55
N ALA A 644 25.99 -3.65 14.36
CA ALA A 644 26.30 -3.05 13.07
C ALA A 644 27.82 -2.92 12.89
N GLY A 645 28.31 -3.10 11.66
CA GLY A 645 29.69 -2.78 11.31
C GLY A 645 29.80 -1.35 10.76
N SER A 646 30.84 -0.63 11.16
CA SER A 646 31.15 0.68 10.58
C SER A 646 31.38 0.56 9.07
N ALA A 647 31.01 1.59 8.29
CA ALA A 647 31.22 1.65 6.84
C ALA A 647 32.70 1.72 6.41
N ARG A 648 33.64 1.60 7.36
CA ARG A 648 35.07 1.52 7.10
C ARG A 648 35.46 0.14 6.56
N SER A 649 36.60 0.08 5.87
CA SER A 649 37.18 -1.16 5.36
C SER A 649 37.63 -2.15 6.45
N ASP A 650 37.82 -1.70 7.69
CA ASP A 650 38.24 -2.52 8.84
C ASP A 650 37.07 -2.99 9.74
N GLY A 651 35.83 -2.53 9.51
CA GLY A 651 34.60 -3.18 9.99
C GLY A 651 34.36 -3.26 11.51
N GLY A 652 34.71 -2.22 12.29
CA GLY A 652 34.54 -2.21 13.77
C GLY A 652 33.16 -1.78 14.29
N LEU A 653 32.91 -2.05 15.58
CA LEU A 653 31.68 -1.70 16.33
C LEU A 653 31.60 -0.21 16.73
N LEU A 654 32.76 0.45 16.84
CA LEU A 654 32.87 1.88 17.12
C LEU A 654 32.64 2.71 15.85
N MET A 655 31.62 3.54 15.91
CA MET A 655 31.05 4.31 14.81
C MET A 655 31.59 5.74 14.79
N ARG A 656 31.83 6.27 13.59
CA ARG A 656 32.30 7.65 13.35
C ARG A 656 31.16 8.58 12.97
N GLY A 657 31.46 9.86 12.81
CA GLY A 657 30.50 10.85 12.32
C GLY A 657 29.83 10.47 10.99
N ASN A 658 30.53 9.81 10.06
CA ASN A 658 29.94 9.38 8.79
C ASN A 658 28.88 8.29 8.98
N ASP A 659 29.10 7.37 9.92
CA ASP A 659 28.16 6.29 10.26
C ASP A 659 26.85 6.85 10.81
N LEU A 660 26.93 7.91 11.62
CA LEU A 660 25.79 8.70 12.10
C LEU A 660 25.01 9.36 10.95
N LEU A 661 25.70 9.95 9.99
CA LEU A 661 25.06 10.63 8.85
C LEU A 661 24.40 9.67 7.85
N GLN A 662 24.84 8.41 7.81
CA GLN A 662 24.35 7.39 6.88
C GLN A 662 23.34 6.40 7.52
N ALA A 663 23.15 6.44 8.84
CA ALA A 663 22.41 5.41 9.59
C ALA A 663 22.92 3.99 9.29
N THR A 664 24.20 3.72 9.59
CA THR A 664 24.78 2.38 9.41
C THR A 664 24.26 1.36 10.44
N ALA A 665 23.68 1.84 11.54
CA ALA A 665 22.95 1.06 12.54
C ALA A 665 21.51 1.57 12.66
N ASP A 666 20.62 0.76 13.22
CA ASP A 666 19.26 1.19 13.61
C ASP A 666 19.30 2.01 14.92
N VAL A 667 20.19 1.62 15.83
CA VAL A 667 20.41 2.27 17.14
C VAL A 667 21.87 2.73 17.23
N MET A 668 22.08 4.01 17.50
CA MET A 668 23.39 4.55 17.82
C MET A 668 23.50 4.89 19.31
N VAL A 669 24.41 4.22 19.99
CA VAL A 669 24.66 4.36 21.44
C VAL A 669 25.64 5.49 21.70
N MET A 670 25.28 6.41 22.59
CA MET A 670 26.11 7.52 23.05
C MET A 670 25.66 8.03 24.43
N ASP A 671 26.44 8.92 25.04
CA ASP A 671 26.03 9.62 26.25
C ASP A 671 24.96 10.69 25.93
N SER A 672 24.20 11.08 26.95
CA SER A 672 23.07 11.99 26.78
C SER A 672 23.47 13.39 26.32
N LEU A 673 24.67 13.88 26.66
CA LEU A 673 25.12 15.21 26.21
C LEU A 673 25.47 15.19 24.72
N THR A 674 26.21 14.17 24.29
CA THR A 674 26.51 13.96 22.87
C THR A 674 25.22 13.77 22.07
N GLY A 675 24.29 12.93 22.55
CA GLY A 675 23.01 12.74 21.89
C GLY A 675 22.15 13.99 21.83
N ASN A 676 22.15 14.82 22.88
CA ASN A 676 21.45 16.11 22.86
C ASN A 676 21.96 17.01 21.73
N LEU A 677 23.29 17.11 21.60
CA LEU A 677 23.94 17.88 20.55
C LEU A 677 23.60 17.32 19.16
N MET A 678 23.65 15.99 18.99
CA MET A 678 23.34 15.34 17.72
C MET A 678 21.88 15.55 17.31
N MET A 679 20.93 15.46 18.24
CA MET A 679 19.53 15.80 17.98
C MET A 679 19.42 17.23 17.43
N LYS A 680 20.09 18.20 18.08
CA LYS A 680 20.03 19.60 17.65
C LYS A 680 20.63 19.82 16.27
N VAL A 681 21.84 19.28 16.04
CA VAL A 681 22.54 19.42 14.76
C VAL A 681 21.73 18.78 13.64
N LEU A 682 21.26 17.54 13.81
CA LEU A 682 20.64 16.76 12.74
C LEU A 682 19.17 17.13 12.50
N SER A 683 18.48 17.71 13.48
CA SER A 683 17.07 18.11 13.33
C SER A 683 16.90 19.56 12.86
N ALA A 684 17.92 20.41 13.01
CA ALA A 684 17.86 21.85 12.68
C ALA A 684 18.92 22.32 11.67
N PHE A 685 19.69 21.42 11.03
CA PHE A 685 20.75 21.81 10.09
C PHE A 685 20.24 22.64 8.90
N THR A 686 19.01 22.38 8.45
CA THR A 686 18.37 23.10 7.33
C THR A 686 17.94 24.53 7.68
N THR A 687 17.83 24.86 8.98
CA THR A 687 17.36 26.18 9.44
C THR A 687 18.47 27.01 10.10
N GLY A 688 19.73 26.58 9.99
CA GLY A 688 20.84 27.22 10.69
C GLY A 688 20.78 27.07 12.22
N GLY A 689 20.11 26.02 12.73
CA GLY A 689 20.06 25.70 14.17
C GLY A 689 18.91 26.35 14.95
N GLY A 690 18.19 27.30 14.34
CA GLY A 690 17.12 28.05 15.02
C GLY A 690 15.84 27.25 15.28
N VAL A 691 15.47 26.31 14.41
CA VAL A 691 14.22 25.55 14.51
C VAL A 691 14.46 24.11 14.08
N GLU A 692 14.02 23.14 14.87
CA GLU A 692 14.09 21.74 14.46
C GLU A 692 12.91 21.45 13.52
N THR A 693 13.19 21.04 12.28
CA THR A 693 12.18 20.82 11.23
C THR A 693 12.14 19.38 10.72
N ILE A 694 13.11 18.55 11.11
CA ILE A 694 13.29 17.18 10.63
C ILE A 694 13.46 16.26 11.85
N GLY A 695 12.90 15.05 11.80
CA GLY A 695 12.98 14.05 12.87
C GLY A 695 11.73 13.97 13.76
N TYR A 696 11.85 13.26 14.88
CA TYR A 696 10.75 12.85 15.77
C TYR A 696 10.93 13.34 17.22
N GLY A 697 11.90 14.22 17.46
CA GLY A 697 12.21 14.74 18.79
C GLY A 697 13.09 13.81 19.62
N TYR A 698 13.29 14.19 20.87
CA TYR A 698 14.19 13.57 21.85
C TYR A 698 13.64 12.26 22.41
N GLY A 699 12.35 12.00 22.16
CA GLY A 699 11.73 10.68 22.31
C GLY A 699 11.44 10.28 23.76
N PRO A 700 11.00 9.03 24.00
CA PRO A 700 10.50 8.58 25.28
C PRO A 700 11.59 8.40 26.32
N GLY A 701 11.30 8.75 27.58
CA GLY A 701 12.10 8.33 28.73
C GLY A 701 11.97 6.83 28.97
N ILE A 702 13.10 6.11 28.92
CA ILE A 702 13.18 4.66 29.09
C ILE A 702 14.19 4.37 30.20
N GLY A 703 13.81 3.46 31.10
CA GLY A 703 14.67 2.99 32.18
C GLY A 703 14.08 1.77 32.85
N GLU A 704 14.90 1.08 33.64
CA GLU A 704 14.49 -0.13 34.34
C GLU A 704 13.41 0.17 35.38
N GLY A 705 12.26 -0.49 35.27
CA GLY A 705 11.11 -0.26 36.16
C GLY A 705 10.35 1.06 35.93
N TYR A 706 10.71 1.85 34.91
CA TYR A 706 10.00 3.08 34.56
C TYR A 706 8.81 2.80 33.62
N SER A 707 7.64 3.35 33.94
CA SER A 707 6.38 3.03 33.26
C SER A 707 5.69 4.20 32.55
N LYS A 708 6.07 5.45 32.84
CA LYS A 708 5.44 6.63 32.21
C LYS A 708 5.92 6.77 30.77
N LYS A 709 4.99 6.96 29.82
CA LYS A 709 5.28 7.10 28.39
C LYS A 709 5.33 8.58 27.99
N ILE A 710 6.36 9.27 28.44
CA ILE A 710 6.54 10.71 28.21
C ILE A 710 7.70 10.91 27.24
N LEU A 711 7.40 11.59 26.13
CA LEU A 711 8.34 11.93 25.09
C LEU A 711 8.74 13.40 25.19
N ILE A 712 10.02 13.67 24.92
CA ILE A 712 10.55 15.02 24.95
C ILE A 712 10.68 15.57 23.52
N VAL A 713 10.28 16.83 23.38
CA VAL A 713 10.63 17.70 22.25
C VAL A 713 11.36 18.93 22.78
N SER A 714 12.10 19.61 21.91
CA SER A 714 12.73 20.89 22.24
C SER A 714 11.69 22.00 22.22
N ARG A 715 11.95 23.09 22.95
CA ARG A 715 11.16 24.32 22.81
C ARG A 715 11.27 24.92 21.40
N ALA A 716 12.36 24.62 20.69
CA ALA A 716 12.59 25.03 19.31
C ALA A 716 12.09 23.99 18.28
N SER A 717 11.37 22.95 18.71
CA SER A 717 10.80 21.97 17.77
C SER A 717 9.66 22.59 16.98
N GLY A 718 9.80 22.57 15.65
CA GLY A 718 8.78 23.00 14.72
C GLY A 718 7.60 22.05 14.63
N THR A 719 6.53 22.54 14.01
CA THR A 719 5.29 21.79 13.77
C THR A 719 5.52 20.37 13.23
N PRO A 720 6.41 20.13 12.23
CA PRO A 720 6.64 18.78 11.72
C PRO A 720 7.26 17.84 12.76
N VAL A 721 8.19 18.34 13.58
CA VAL A 721 8.88 17.53 14.60
C VAL A 721 7.93 17.19 15.75
N ILE A 722 7.08 18.13 16.17
CA ILE A 722 6.07 17.87 17.20
C ILE A 722 5.03 16.86 16.69
N ALA A 723 4.56 17.00 15.43
CA ALA A 723 3.64 16.04 14.83
C ALA A 723 4.24 14.62 14.73
N ASN A 724 5.52 14.52 14.34
CA ASN A 724 6.25 13.27 14.33
C ASN A 724 6.47 12.70 15.74
N ALA A 725 6.69 13.54 16.76
CA ALA A 725 6.78 13.09 18.15
C ALA A 725 5.46 12.48 18.65
N ILE A 726 4.30 13.00 18.19
CA ILE A 726 2.99 12.40 18.45
C ILE A 726 2.88 11.02 17.79
N ALA A 727 3.33 10.89 16.54
CA ALA A 727 3.37 9.61 15.85
C ALA A 727 4.26 8.59 16.59
N TYR A 728 5.44 9.02 17.04
CA TYR A 728 6.34 8.20 17.85
C TYR A 728 5.68 7.80 19.18
N ALA A 729 4.95 8.70 19.84
CA ALA A 729 4.21 8.40 21.06
C ALA A 729 3.12 7.32 20.84
N SER A 730 2.41 7.38 19.71
CA SER A 730 1.43 6.34 19.34
C SER A 730 2.12 4.99 19.14
N GLN A 731 3.23 4.98 18.39
CA GLN A 731 3.99 3.75 18.09
C GLN A 731 4.49 3.06 19.36
N ILE A 732 5.05 3.79 20.33
CA ILE A 732 5.54 3.17 21.58
C ILE A 732 4.41 2.68 22.49
N VAL A 733 3.23 3.32 22.43
CA VAL A 733 2.04 2.82 23.12
C VAL A 733 1.64 1.50 22.47
N GLU A 734 1.40 1.51 21.16
CA GLU A 734 1.02 0.37 20.32
C GLU A 734 1.99 -0.81 20.44
N GLY A 735 3.30 -0.55 20.38
CA GLY A 735 4.35 -1.55 20.52
C GLY A 735 4.56 -2.04 21.95
N ASN A 736 3.76 -1.61 22.92
CA ASN A 736 3.88 -2.02 24.32
C ASN A 736 5.29 -1.77 24.89
N LEU A 737 5.77 -0.53 24.80
CA LEU A 737 7.09 -0.12 25.30
C LEU A 737 7.39 -0.65 26.70
N SER A 738 6.45 -0.52 27.63
CA SER A 738 6.65 -0.95 29.03
C SER A 738 6.85 -2.47 29.16
N GLY A 739 6.16 -3.27 28.34
CA GLY A 739 6.33 -4.72 28.30
C GLY A 739 7.67 -5.13 27.67
N ILE A 740 8.05 -4.49 26.57
CA ILE A 740 9.34 -4.71 25.91
C ILE A 740 10.48 -4.32 26.85
N ALA A 741 10.42 -3.14 27.47
CA ALA A 741 11.42 -2.67 28.43
C ALA A 741 11.66 -3.72 29.54
N ARG A 742 10.58 -4.20 30.17
CA ARG A 742 10.66 -5.23 31.20
C ARG A 742 11.36 -6.49 30.69
N SER A 743 10.90 -7.02 29.55
CA SER A 743 11.47 -8.23 28.93
C SER A 743 12.96 -8.07 28.60
N GLU A 744 13.38 -6.95 28.02
CA GLU A 744 14.77 -6.74 27.63
C GLU A 744 15.70 -6.57 28.84
N TYR A 745 15.27 -5.84 29.89
CA TYR A 745 16.04 -5.77 31.14
C TYR A 745 16.10 -7.13 31.87
N GLU A 746 15.03 -7.92 31.88
CA GLU A 746 15.04 -9.29 32.43
C GLU A 746 16.03 -10.19 31.68
N LYS A 747 16.06 -10.13 30.35
CA LYS A 747 17.02 -10.90 29.53
C LYS A 747 18.46 -10.43 29.80
N ALA A 748 18.70 -9.13 29.89
CA ALA A 748 20.02 -8.58 30.16
C ALA A 748 20.53 -8.99 31.56
N HIS A 749 19.68 -8.94 32.59
CA HIS A 749 20.04 -9.43 33.93
C HIS A 749 20.31 -10.94 33.96
N LYS A 750 19.51 -11.73 33.22
CA LYS A 750 19.75 -13.18 33.06
C LYS A 750 21.10 -13.46 32.39
N ALA A 751 21.55 -12.58 31.50
CA ALA A 751 22.87 -12.62 30.86
C ALA A 751 24.00 -12.01 31.73
N GLY A 752 23.73 -11.65 33.00
CA GLY A 752 24.75 -11.22 33.95
C GLY A 752 25.07 -9.72 33.94
N LEU A 753 24.16 -8.86 33.45
CA LEU A 753 24.34 -7.40 33.40
C LEU A 753 24.89 -6.81 34.72
N SER A 754 24.30 -7.17 35.86
CA SER A 754 24.72 -6.65 37.17
C SER A 754 26.17 -7.02 37.51
N GLY A 755 26.59 -8.25 37.23
CA GLY A 755 27.96 -8.70 37.48
C GLY A 755 28.99 -8.02 36.58
N LEU A 756 28.63 -7.77 35.31
CA LEU A 756 29.49 -7.04 34.38
C LEU A 756 29.68 -5.58 34.78
N ILE A 757 28.61 -4.92 35.26
CA ILE A 757 28.68 -3.54 35.77
C ILE A 757 29.55 -3.47 37.04
N GLU A 758 29.37 -4.41 37.98
CA GLU A 758 30.19 -4.45 39.21
C GLU A 758 31.67 -4.70 38.90
N ALA A 759 31.97 -5.60 37.97
CA ALA A 759 33.34 -5.88 37.55
C ALA A 759 34.01 -4.66 36.89
N ALA A 760 33.27 -3.92 36.04
CA ALA A 760 33.75 -2.68 35.44
C ALA A 760 34.07 -1.63 36.51
N ARG A 761 33.13 -1.38 37.44
CA ARG A 761 33.31 -0.42 38.55
C ARG A 761 34.49 -0.76 39.48
N GLN A 762 34.76 -2.05 39.72
CA GLN A 762 35.90 -2.47 40.54
C GLN A 762 37.23 -2.23 39.84
N LYS A 763 37.27 -2.38 38.51
CA LYS A 763 38.46 -2.12 37.70
C LYS A 763 38.79 -0.62 37.68
N ASP A 764 37.78 0.24 37.52
CA ASP A 764 37.95 1.71 37.53
C ASP A 764 38.31 2.26 38.91
N ARG A 765 37.91 1.58 40.01
CA ARG A 765 38.38 1.93 41.37
C ARG A 765 39.81 1.47 41.67
N ALA A 766 40.32 0.49 40.92
CA ALA A 766 41.69 -0.01 41.09
C ALA A 766 42.73 0.83 40.31
N SER A 767 42.30 1.66 39.36
CA SER A 767 43.15 2.66 38.69
C SER A 767 43.33 3.95 39.51
N ASP A 768 42.39 4.30 40.39
CA ASP A 768 42.42 5.52 41.24
C ASP A 768 43.35 5.46 42.48
N GLY A 769 44.09 4.37 42.69
CA GLY A 769 45.08 4.29 43.78
C GLY A 769 46.44 4.87 43.38
N GLU A 770 47.09 5.66 44.23
CA GLU A 770 48.48 6.11 44.02
C GLU A 770 49.41 4.90 43.81
N ARG A 771 49.94 4.76 42.59
CA ARG A 771 50.91 3.73 42.23
C ARG A 771 52.32 4.33 42.21
N PRO A 772 53.36 3.57 42.59
CA PRO A 772 54.73 4.03 42.49
C PRO A 772 55.12 4.20 41.02
N ALA A 773 55.61 5.39 40.66
CA ALA A 773 56.04 5.71 39.30
C ALA A 773 57.09 4.71 38.79
N VAL A 774 56.81 4.09 37.63
CA VAL A 774 57.72 3.15 36.97
C VAL A 774 58.78 3.94 36.21
N ALA A 775 60.06 3.64 36.42
CA ALA A 775 61.14 4.33 35.72
C ALA A 775 61.17 3.94 34.23
N ALA A 776 61.17 4.93 33.33
CA ALA A 776 61.24 4.70 31.90
C ALA A 776 62.55 3.96 31.49
N PRO A 777 62.48 2.92 30.65
CA PRO A 777 63.66 2.29 30.04
C PRO A 777 64.49 3.29 29.21
N PRO A 778 65.72 2.94 28.79
CA PRO A 778 66.51 3.77 27.89
C PRO A 778 65.70 4.17 26.65
N LYS A 779 65.72 5.47 26.32
CA LYS A 779 64.94 6.03 25.23
C LYS A 779 65.26 5.34 23.89
N GLU A 780 64.24 4.79 23.25
CA GLU A 780 64.29 4.23 21.90
C GLU A 780 63.56 5.15 20.91
N VAL A 781 63.94 5.09 19.63
CA VAL A 781 63.20 5.83 18.58
C VAL A 781 61.89 5.09 18.33
N CYS A 782 60.77 5.76 18.56
CA CYS A 782 59.44 5.19 18.34
C CYS A 782 58.97 5.47 16.91
N THR A 783 58.71 4.43 16.14
CA THR A 783 58.32 4.50 14.72
C THR A 783 57.03 3.76 14.41
N GLU A 784 56.54 2.93 15.35
CA GLU A 784 55.34 2.11 15.21
C GLU A 784 54.25 2.61 16.16
N GLU A 785 53.00 2.64 15.68
CA GLU A 785 51.83 3.08 16.44
C GLU A 785 50.96 1.89 16.84
N ILE A 786 50.81 1.64 18.14
CA ILE A 786 49.80 0.70 18.64
C ILE A 786 48.50 1.47 18.87
N HIS A 787 47.53 1.22 18.00
CA HIS A 787 46.16 1.68 18.16
C HIS A 787 45.40 0.78 19.13
N GLY A 788 44.39 1.33 19.80
CA GLY A 788 43.42 0.52 20.54
C GLY A 788 43.36 0.76 22.03
N VAL A 789 44.26 1.59 22.56
CA VAL A 789 44.32 1.97 23.98
C VAL A 789 43.38 3.15 24.23
N GLU A 790 42.63 3.13 25.33
CA GLU A 790 41.76 4.26 25.75
C GLU A 790 42.60 5.46 26.19
N VAL A 791 42.10 6.68 26.01
CA VAL A 791 42.85 7.91 26.37
C VAL A 791 43.21 7.91 27.87
N MET A 792 42.31 7.45 28.74
CA MET A 792 42.53 7.41 30.19
C MET A 792 43.54 6.36 30.62
N ASP A 793 43.67 5.29 29.84
CA ASP A 793 44.59 4.18 30.11
C ASP A 793 45.96 4.41 29.44
N LEU A 794 46.13 5.51 28.71
CA LEU A 794 47.28 5.72 27.84
C LEU A 794 48.59 5.82 28.62
N GLU A 795 48.57 6.54 29.73
CA GLU A 795 49.72 6.65 30.63
C GLU A 795 49.99 5.31 31.33
N GLU A 796 48.94 4.60 31.77
CA GLU A 796 49.08 3.29 32.42
C GLU A 796 49.62 2.23 31.46
N ALA A 797 49.19 2.23 30.20
CA ALA A 797 49.67 1.34 29.15
C ALA A 797 51.16 1.59 28.84
N VAL A 798 51.59 2.86 28.82
CA VAL A 798 53.00 3.23 28.68
C VAL A 798 53.81 2.75 29.89
N GLU A 799 53.31 2.95 31.11
CA GLU A 799 53.98 2.48 32.34
C GLU A 799 54.08 0.95 32.42
N VAL A 800 53.06 0.22 31.94
CA VAL A 800 53.07 -1.24 31.87
C VAL A 800 54.13 -1.73 30.88
N LEU A 801 54.30 -1.05 29.75
CA LEU A 801 55.38 -1.34 28.81
C LEU A 801 56.75 -1.02 29.41
N TRP A 802 56.87 0.09 30.14
CA TRP A 802 58.09 0.44 30.86
C TRP A 802 58.45 -0.64 31.90
N ALA A 803 57.47 -1.15 32.65
CA ALA A 803 57.67 -2.23 33.61
C ALA A 803 58.09 -3.56 32.93
N ALA A 804 57.67 -3.77 31.67
CA ALA A 804 58.09 -4.88 30.84
C ALA A 804 59.42 -4.63 30.08
N GLY A 805 60.09 -3.49 30.33
CA GLY A 805 61.37 -3.14 29.73
C GLY A 805 61.29 -2.63 28.29
N VAL A 806 60.10 -2.23 27.83
CA VAL A 806 59.86 -1.67 26.49
C VAL A 806 59.70 -0.16 26.62
N TYR A 807 60.54 0.62 25.93
CA TYR A 807 60.34 2.06 25.88
C TYR A 807 59.13 2.39 25.00
N ALA A 808 58.23 3.20 25.55
CA ALA A 808 57.01 3.64 24.89
C ALA A 808 56.72 5.11 25.22
N GLU A 809 56.04 5.80 24.32
CA GLU A 809 55.55 7.16 24.50
C GLU A 809 54.05 7.23 24.16
N SER A 810 53.30 8.08 24.86
CA SER A 810 51.91 8.38 24.49
C SER A 810 51.88 9.30 23.27
N GLY A 811 51.05 9.01 22.28
CA GLY A 811 50.88 9.81 21.07
C GLY A 811 49.41 10.02 20.68
N MET A 812 49.20 10.89 19.70
CA MET A 812 47.90 11.12 19.05
C MET A 812 48.01 10.81 17.57
N GLY A 813 47.43 9.67 17.15
CA GLY A 813 47.37 9.26 15.75
C GLY A 813 46.14 9.83 15.04
N CYS A 814 46.05 9.61 13.73
CA CYS A 814 44.95 10.10 12.89
C CYS A 814 43.55 9.56 13.25
N THR A 815 43.47 8.57 14.14
CA THR A 815 42.22 7.88 14.52
C THR A 815 41.95 7.84 16.02
N GLY A 816 42.80 8.45 16.84
CA GLY A 816 42.68 8.44 18.31
C GLY A 816 44.04 8.38 19.03
N PRO A 817 44.02 8.21 20.37
CA PRO A 817 45.24 7.97 21.14
C PRO A 817 45.99 6.72 20.66
N VAL A 818 47.32 6.77 20.68
CA VAL A 818 48.20 5.67 20.28
C VAL A 818 49.34 5.53 21.27
N VAL A 819 49.82 4.30 21.44
CA VAL A 819 51.07 4.03 22.14
C VAL A 819 52.17 3.88 21.10
N MET A 820 53.14 4.80 21.13
CA MET A 820 54.27 4.83 20.22
C MET A 820 55.39 3.96 20.78
N ILE A 821 55.92 3.06 19.96
CA ILE A 821 57.01 2.15 20.34
C ILE A 821 58.05 2.02 19.23
N ASN A 822 59.20 1.44 19.56
CA ASN A 822 60.15 0.98 18.55
C ASN A 822 59.60 -0.23 17.80
N GLU A 823 59.69 -0.23 16.47
CA GLU A 823 59.19 -1.31 15.60
C GLU A 823 59.74 -2.70 16.00
N ALA A 824 61.02 -2.77 16.43
CA ALA A 824 61.65 -4.03 16.85
C ALA A 824 61.04 -4.63 18.14
N ARG A 825 60.23 -3.85 18.88
CA ARG A 825 59.54 -4.25 20.11
C ARG A 825 58.06 -4.52 19.91
N SER A 826 57.55 -4.42 18.67
CA SER A 826 56.12 -4.48 18.37
C SER A 826 55.45 -5.76 18.86
N GLU A 827 56.02 -6.93 18.59
CA GLU A 827 55.44 -8.21 19.01
C GLU A 827 55.36 -8.34 20.54
N GLN A 828 56.41 -7.93 21.25
CA GLN A 828 56.46 -7.93 22.71
C GLN A 828 55.45 -6.96 23.32
N ALA A 829 55.36 -5.73 22.78
CA ALA A 829 54.44 -4.72 23.27
C ALA A 829 52.97 -5.12 23.07
N HIS A 830 52.62 -5.68 21.91
CA HIS A 830 51.27 -6.20 21.65
C HIS A 830 50.91 -7.35 22.61
N ALA A 831 51.85 -8.27 22.88
CA ALA A 831 51.63 -9.37 23.82
C ALA A 831 51.33 -8.86 25.23
N VAL A 832 52.14 -7.91 25.74
CA VAL A 832 51.99 -7.35 27.10
C VAL A 832 50.67 -6.57 27.22
N LEU A 833 50.34 -5.73 26.24
CA LEU A 833 49.12 -4.93 26.27
C LEU A 833 47.86 -5.80 26.14
N ARG A 834 47.91 -6.89 25.36
CA ARG A 834 46.81 -7.85 25.25
C ARG A 834 46.63 -8.66 26.53
N GLU A 835 47.71 -9.13 27.13
CA GLU A 835 47.67 -9.85 28.42
C GLU A 835 47.06 -9.00 29.54
N LYS A 836 47.36 -7.70 29.55
CA LYS A 836 46.82 -6.74 30.53
C LYS A 836 45.45 -6.17 30.14
N GLY A 837 44.93 -6.52 28.97
CA GLY A 837 43.59 -6.15 28.51
C GLY A 837 43.46 -4.68 28.07
N TYR A 838 44.56 -4.02 27.69
CA TYR A 838 44.52 -2.67 27.09
C TYR A 838 44.09 -2.73 25.62
N ILE A 839 44.51 -3.77 24.90
CA ILE A 839 44.13 -4.02 23.50
C ILE A 839 43.57 -5.44 23.34
N SER A 840 42.79 -5.65 22.27
CA SER A 840 42.17 -6.95 21.93
C SER A 840 43.13 -7.93 21.23
#